data_AF-A0A5E7FWZ9-F1
#
_entry.id   AF-A0A5E7FWZ9-F1
#
_cell.length_a   1.000
_cell.length_b   1.000
_cell.length_c   1.000
_cell.angle_alpha   90.00
_cell.angle_beta   90.00
_cell.angle_gamma   90.00
#
_symmetry.space_group_name_H-M   'P 1'
#
loop_
_entity.id
_entity.type
_entity.pdbx_description
1 polymer ?
#
loop_
_entity_poly.entity_id
_entity_poly.type
_entity_poly.pdbx_seq_one_letter_code
_entity_poly.pdbx_strand_id
1 'polypeptide(L)'
;MKRALLVVIPFLVSLLIAIPLTAAAQATAETRSVHAQDAPYFEACSREGLNESECAGRLIWFKATAGNDRFHTSVFQQRVGVLIDWYRVLRSDQRGDRFRAWGIINDPACCTPGSPDCPAKSLDETYGMDWCPGDEEMLGYVGRSGYTDPACDFRDALLKEGDVHGPADQRQSACDLKFGTSTGALGIRKFPNPRFDKAAWQRLNGNPGSWEGYNRPIAAAGAGEAARSHLQDGAIEPPFLIGTACGSCHIAFDPLNPPADPANPKWENIKGLVGNQYSRISEIMVSGMPSNTLEWQMFAHARPGASDTSAIPTDQLNNPGTINALINIAKRPTFADEQVLKWRKVDACGDDRDETRCWCEPGRDGKCWKKSLAPETVHHILKGGEDSIGALEAIQRVYFNIGSCSEQCWMNHLSDLRQIDPQQRGFGQTPFNIGQCRRDCPNFRAIEDRLPNILDFFMSAEAHATDLRAARENQLRATTPDARYTEQDLIDTLEREFGNNAVARGREIFANTCARCHSSQPEAATGQFASLDFHKIDLGSGMREDWLGNDRGTPVSEVGTFRCRALHSNHMTGHIWQEYGSETLRAQPPDPNVKEPGDGGRGHYRNISLLNLWAHAPFLHNNALGPELCGKPQHAANDFYAMRPRYVDGSSVKLLPAEQQPACFEYDPSVEGRYRLYKMSMQELLNPAQRIPKVTLLSEDVTLRMGPRLWDGTAKEMLLGFELTIPSEIDGRGVTAGTIGNFQHKRFIVDLVRAKTAPQELEASLTQRFGKDTGAKVLADLKVITGELVGKPNALVAALKARPYLIKQIYSSCTAEIENDGHRFGEDLSEADKKALIAFLATF
;
A
#
# COMPACT_ATOMS: atom_id res chain seq x y z
N MET A 1 71.69 -16.42 -30.68
CA MET A 1 73.03 -16.21 -30.11
C MET A 1 72.97 -16.50 -28.62
N LYS A 2 73.82 -17.45 -28.17
CA LYS A 2 74.34 -17.72 -26.81
C LYS A 2 73.34 -17.77 -25.63
N ARG A 3 73.30 -18.76 -24.75
CA ARG A 3 73.88 -20.12 -24.57
C ARG A 3 73.29 -20.56 -23.21
N ALA A 4 72.54 -21.66 -23.13
CA ALA A 4 72.99 -22.97 -22.60
C ALA A 4 73.04 -23.04 -21.05
N LEU A 5 72.21 -23.87 -20.37
CA LEU A 5 72.32 -25.33 -20.12
C LEU A 5 73.10 -25.58 -18.79
N LEU A 6 72.63 -26.33 -17.77
CA LEU A 6 72.50 -27.80 -17.64
C LEU A 6 71.77 -28.14 -16.30
N VAL A 7 70.75 -29.03 -16.21
CA VAL A 7 70.72 -30.54 -16.15
C VAL A 7 70.98 -31.07 -14.71
N VAL A 8 70.14 -31.91 -14.06
CA VAL A 8 69.98 -33.39 -14.18
C VAL A 8 68.68 -33.89 -13.45
N ILE A 9 68.05 -34.94 -13.99
CA ILE A 9 66.95 -35.84 -13.48
C ILE A 9 67.60 -37.22 -13.14
N PRO A 10 67.21 -38.04 -12.12
CA PRO A 10 66.11 -39.03 -12.29
C PRO A 10 65.33 -39.58 -11.08
N PHE A 11 64.11 -40.04 -11.43
CA PHE A 11 63.20 -41.06 -10.88
C PHE A 11 63.61 -41.87 -9.62
N LEU A 12 62.65 -42.02 -8.69
CA LEU A 12 62.37 -43.28 -8.01
C LEU A 12 60.92 -43.32 -7.48
N VAL A 13 60.19 -44.35 -7.91
CA VAL A 13 58.88 -44.78 -7.42
C VAL A 13 59.10 -45.54 -6.11
N SER A 14 58.30 -45.25 -5.07
CA SER A 14 57.93 -46.23 -4.04
C SER A 14 56.70 -45.80 -3.25
N LEU A 15 55.71 -46.68 -3.30
CA LEU A 15 54.46 -46.79 -2.59
C LEU A 15 54.69 -46.90 -1.06
N LEU A 16 53.91 -46.22 -0.21
CA LEU A 16 53.18 -46.81 0.94
C LEU A 16 52.65 -45.79 1.97
N ILE A 17 51.36 -46.03 2.29
CA ILE A 17 50.60 -45.72 3.53
C ILE A 17 49.91 -44.35 3.60
N ALA A 18 48.61 -44.40 3.30
CA ALA A 18 47.61 -43.42 3.65
C ALA A 18 47.30 -43.46 5.16
N ILE A 19 47.30 -42.29 5.79
CA ILE A 19 46.53 -41.98 7.00
C ILE A 19 45.79 -40.67 6.67
N PRO A 20 44.45 -40.64 6.63
CA PRO A 20 43.73 -39.40 6.39
C PRO A 20 43.74 -38.57 7.67
N LEU A 21 44.57 -37.52 7.70
CA LEU A 21 44.37 -36.41 8.62
C LEU A 21 43.22 -35.58 8.05
N THR A 22 42.03 -35.77 8.63
CA THR A 22 40.88 -34.87 8.50
C THR A 22 41.26 -33.51 9.11
N ALA A 23 41.88 -32.65 8.31
CA ALA A 23 41.93 -31.23 8.61
C ALA A 23 40.52 -30.68 8.35
N ALA A 24 39.73 -30.58 9.43
CA ALA A 24 38.55 -29.73 9.44
C ALA A 24 39.01 -28.32 9.05
N ALA A 25 38.68 -27.91 7.83
CA ALA A 25 38.76 -26.51 7.43
C ALA A 25 37.74 -25.76 8.29
N GLN A 26 38.21 -25.20 9.41
CA GLN A 26 37.50 -24.12 10.07
C GLN A 26 37.41 -23.00 9.05
N ALA A 27 36.24 -22.87 8.43
CA ALA A 27 35.86 -21.68 7.71
C ALA A 27 35.96 -20.53 8.73
N THR A 28 37.01 -19.73 8.60
CA THR A 28 37.07 -18.42 9.22
C THR A 28 35.90 -17.63 8.67
N ALA A 29 34.88 -17.43 9.49
CA ALA A 29 33.85 -16.44 9.22
C ALA A 29 34.55 -15.07 9.10
N GLU A 30 34.75 -14.58 7.88
CA GLU A 30 35.09 -13.18 7.66
C GLU A 30 34.01 -12.35 8.34
N THR A 31 34.39 -11.63 9.39
CA THR A 31 33.55 -10.65 10.06
C THR A 31 33.45 -9.45 9.13
N ARG A 32 32.55 -9.52 8.13
CA ARG A 32 32.20 -8.36 7.32
C ARG A 32 31.61 -7.30 8.25
N SER A 33 32.18 -6.11 8.22
CA SER A 33 31.74 -4.97 9.03
C SER A 33 30.30 -4.61 8.70
N VAL A 34 29.44 -4.48 9.71
CA VAL A 34 28.09 -3.94 9.56
C VAL A 34 28.18 -2.50 9.06
N HIS A 35 27.47 -2.15 7.99
CA HIS A 35 27.42 -0.79 7.49
C HIS A 35 26.83 0.13 8.57
N ALA A 36 27.39 1.34 8.75
CA ALA A 36 27.03 2.26 9.85
C ALA A 36 25.51 2.52 9.98
N GLN A 37 24.81 2.65 8.84
CA GLN A 37 23.36 2.85 8.81
C GLN A 37 22.52 1.66 9.30
N ASP A 38 23.08 0.45 9.34
CA ASP A 38 22.38 -0.75 9.78
C ASP A 38 22.52 -0.98 11.29
N ALA A 39 23.51 -0.37 11.94
CA ALA A 39 23.77 -0.57 13.37
C ALA A 39 22.53 -0.32 14.25
N PRO A 40 21.76 0.78 14.09
CA PRO A 40 20.55 1.00 14.89
C PRO A 40 19.46 -0.06 14.65
N TYR A 41 19.42 -0.65 13.45
CA TYR A 41 18.45 -1.69 13.10
C TYR A 41 18.83 -3.02 13.76
N PHE A 42 20.11 -3.37 13.79
CA PHE A 42 20.61 -4.55 14.50
C PHE A 42 20.46 -4.42 16.03
N GLU A 43 20.70 -3.24 16.59
CA GLU A 43 20.42 -2.96 18.00
C GLU A 43 18.94 -3.16 18.33
N ALA A 44 18.04 -2.67 17.47
CA ALA A 44 16.61 -2.91 17.60
C ALA A 44 16.26 -4.40 17.47
N CYS A 45 16.81 -5.12 16.48
CA CYS A 45 16.60 -6.58 16.38
C CYS A 45 17.03 -7.31 17.66
N SER A 46 18.18 -6.95 18.22
CA SER A 46 18.68 -7.56 19.46
C SER A 46 17.77 -7.26 20.65
N ARG A 47 17.22 -6.04 20.73
CA ARG A 47 16.28 -5.64 21.79
C ARG A 47 14.96 -6.42 21.69
N GLU A 48 14.44 -6.60 20.48
CA GLU A 48 13.19 -7.35 20.24
C GLU A 48 13.40 -8.88 20.25
N GLY A 49 14.65 -9.35 20.40
CA GLY A 49 14.97 -10.78 20.46
C GLY A 49 14.87 -11.51 19.12
N LEU A 50 15.02 -10.79 18.00
CA LEU A 50 14.95 -11.37 16.66
C LEU A 50 16.19 -12.22 16.35
N ASN A 51 15.95 -13.39 15.75
CA ASN A 51 17.03 -14.22 15.23
C ASN A 51 17.61 -13.65 13.92
N GLU A 52 18.65 -14.29 13.38
CA GLU A 52 19.35 -13.80 12.17
C GLU A 52 18.42 -13.70 10.94
N SER A 53 17.54 -14.68 10.74
CA SER A 53 16.58 -14.69 9.61
C SER A 53 15.53 -13.60 9.77
N GLU A 54 14.95 -13.48 10.96
CA GLU A 54 13.96 -12.45 11.28
C GLU A 54 14.54 -11.04 11.15
N CYS A 55 15.77 -10.82 11.64
CA CYS A 55 16.43 -9.53 11.51
C CYS A 55 16.78 -9.21 10.05
N ALA A 56 17.25 -10.18 9.28
CA ALA A 56 17.47 -10.02 7.83
C ALA A 56 16.16 -9.63 7.12
N GLY A 57 15.06 -10.32 7.42
CA GLY A 57 13.72 -10.01 6.92
C GLY A 57 13.26 -8.60 7.29
N ARG A 58 13.49 -8.18 8.54
CA ARG A 58 13.19 -6.84 9.03
C ARG A 58 13.95 -5.76 8.27
N LEU A 59 15.26 -5.91 8.07
CA LEU A 59 16.06 -4.94 7.32
C LEU A 59 15.57 -4.81 5.87
N ILE A 60 15.29 -5.95 5.21
CA ILE A 60 14.73 -5.96 3.85
C ILE A 60 13.38 -5.24 3.85
N TRP A 61 12.48 -5.53 4.79
CA TRP A 61 11.17 -4.89 4.90
C TRP A 61 11.25 -3.37 5.11
N PHE A 62 12.20 -2.91 5.92
CA PHE A 62 12.37 -1.49 6.25
C PHE A 62 13.09 -0.70 5.17
N LYS A 63 13.99 -1.34 4.39
CA LYS A 63 14.95 -0.62 3.55
C LYS A 63 14.93 -0.98 2.07
N ALA A 64 14.52 -2.19 1.69
CA ALA A 64 14.62 -2.62 0.30
C ALA A 64 13.61 -1.85 -0.57
N THR A 65 14.15 -1.05 -1.48
CA THR A 65 13.35 -0.39 -2.53
C THR A 65 13.22 -1.26 -3.77
N ALA A 66 14.06 -2.30 -3.89
CA ALA A 66 14.10 -3.21 -5.03
C ALA A 66 14.10 -2.45 -6.39
N GLY A 67 14.86 -1.35 -6.47
CA GLY A 67 15.09 -0.58 -7.70
C GLY A 67 13.91 0.30 -8.15
N ASN A 68 13.01 0.68 -7.25
CA ASN A 68 11.86 1.54 -7.57
C ASN A 68 12.15 3.06 -7.47
N ASP A 69 13.41 3.46 -7.32
CA ASP A 69 13.80 4.86 -7.15
C ASP A 69 13.51 5.70 -8.40
N ARG A 70 13.79 5.16 -9.59
CA ARG A 70 13.37 5.77 -10.86
C ARG A 70 11.85 5.76 -11.04
N PHE A 71 11.17 4.76 -10.46
CA PHE A 71 9.71 4.69 -10.56
C PHE A 71 9.06 5.90 -9.90
N HIS A 72 9.37 6.16 -8.64
CA HIS A 72 8.74 7.26 -7.90
C HIS A 72 9.29 8.65 -8.26
N THR A 73 10.49 8.73 -8.84
CA THR A 73 11.07 10.03 -9.23
C THR A 73 10.67 10.45 -10.64
N SER A 74 10.52 9.50 -11.56
CA SER A 74 10.35 9.82 -12.98
C SER A 74 9.24 9.04 -13.66
N VAL A 75 9.25 7.69 -13.58
CA VAL A 75 8.35 6.85 -14.39
C VAL A 75 6.89 7.06 -14.00
N PHE A 76 6.60 7.17 -12.72
CA PHE A 76 5.25 7.43 -12.21
C PHE A 76 4.68 8.72 -12.83
N GLN A 77 5.45 9.80 -12.78
CA GLN A 77 5.06 11.09 -13.34
C GLN A 77 4.88 11.02 -14.86
N GLN A 78 5.80 10.37 -15.57
CA GLN A 78 5.80 10.29 -17.03
C GLN A 78 4.72 9.36 -17.60
N ARG A 79 4.39 8.28 -16.88
CA ARG A 79 3.52 7.21 -17.39
C ARG A 79 2.12 7.22 -16.80
N VAL A 80 1.97 7.65 -15.55
CA VAL A 80 0.67 7.79 -14.88
C VAL A 80 0.15 9.23 -15.03
N GLY A 81 1.04 10.22 -15.12
CA GLY A 81 0.67 11.64 -15.26
C GLY A 81 0.33 12.30 -13.93
N VAL A 82 0.82 11.74 -12.81
CA VAL A 82 0.60 12.24 -11.44
C VAL A 82 1.95 12.64 -10.84
N LEU A 83 2.00 13.79 -10.15
CA LEU A 83 3.26 14.37 -9.66
C LEU A 83 3.47 14.20 -8.17
N ILE A 84 4.69 13.82 -7.82
CA ILE A 84 5.16 13.68 -6.44
C ILE A 84 6.20 14.77 -6.18
N ASP A 85 5.87 15.71 -5.29
CA ASP A 85 6.82 16.71 -4.79
C ASP A 85 7.55 16.15 -3.57
N TRP A 86 8.60 15.36 -3.82
CA TRP A 86 9.39 14.75 -2.74
C TRP A 86 10.03 15.79 -1.81
N TYR A 87 10.40 16.96 -2.30
CA TYR A 87 10.95 18.02 -1.44
C TYR A 87 9.88 18.57 -0.49
N ARG A 88 8.68 18.87 -0.99
CA ARG A 88 7.56 19.28 -0.12
C ARG A 88 7.27 18.28 1.00
N VAL A 89 7.40 16.99 0.72
CA VAL A 89 7.16 15.91 1.69
C VAL A 89 8.32 15.73 2.67
N LEU A 90 9.57 15.83 2.21
CA LEU A 90 10.76 15.39 2.96
C LEU A 90 11.68 16.52 3.45
N ARG A 91 11.42 17.78 3.07
CA ARG A 91 12.24 18.94 3.44
C ARG A 91 12.55 19.00 4.93
N SER A 92 13.81 19.31 5.24
CA SER A 92 14.33 19.22 6.60
C SER A 92 13.80 20.31 7.54
N ASP A 93 13.52 21.49 7.02
CA ASP A 93 12.96 22.61 7.79
C ASP A 93 11.51 22.38 8.27
N GLN A 94 10.83 21.36 7.73
CA GLN A 94 9.52 20.91 8.20
C GLN A 94 9.54 19.51 8.83
N ARG A 95 10.73 18.99 9.19
CA ARG A 95 10.88 17.68 9.85
C ARG A 95 9.96 17.53 11.07
N GLY A 96 9.81 18.58 11.87
CA GLY A 96 8.97 18.58 13.07
C GLY A 96 7.45 18.49 12.79
N ASP A 97 7.02 18.90 11.59
CA ASP A 97 5.61 18.88 11.17
C ASP A 97 5.27 17.65 10.31
N ARG A 98 6.29 16.88 9.88
CA ARG A 98 6.17 15.79 8.91
C ARG A 98 5.14 14.72 9.30
N PHE A 99 5.10 14.32 10.57
CA PHE A 99 4.08 13.37 11.06
C PHE A 99 2.67 13.96 11.01
N ARG A 100 2.49 15.24 11.39
CA ARG A 100 1.20 15.92 11.36
C ARG A 100 0.68 16.12 9.93
N ALA A 101 1.56 16.53 9.03
CA ALA A 101 1.22 16.78 7.64
C ALA A 101 0.96 15.50 6.84
N TRP A 102 1.82 14.49 6.98
CA TRP A 102 1.86 13.34 6.07
C TRP A 102 1.65 11.99 6.74
N GLY A 103 1.64 11.94 8.08
CA GLY A 103 1.64 10.69 8.83
C GLY A 103 2.94 9.89 8.72
N ILE A 104 3.99 10.47 8.15
CA ILE A 104 5.28 9.82 7.97
C ILE A 104 6.04 9.80 9.30
N ILE A 105 6.69 8.68 9.59
CA ILE A 105 7.52 8.49 10.78
C ILE A 105 8.95 8.95 10.48
N ASN A 106 9.47 9.88 11.29
CA ASN A 106 10.85 10.33 11.19
C ASN A 106 11.81 9.20 11.56
N ASP A 107 12.89 9.04 10.80
CA ASP A 107 13.98 8.13 11.10
C ASP A 107 14.76 8.65 12.32
N PRO A 108 14.80 7.91 13.45
CA PRO A 108 15.49 8.35 14.66
C PRO A 108 16.99 8.56 14.48
N ALA A 109 17.60 7.94 13.44
CA ALA A 109 19.03 8.05 13.19
C ALA A 109 19.41 9.32 12.39
N CYS A 110 18.44 10.08 11.88
CA CYS A 110 18.67 11.25 11.04
C CYS A 110 18.47 12.58 11.81
N CYS A 111 19.15 13.63 11.36
CA CYS A 111 19.10 14.97 11.96
C CYS A 111 18.87 16.07 10.92
N THR A 112 18.35 17.20 11.39
CA THR A 112 18.24 18.43 10.61
C THR A 112 19.63 19.08 10.49
N PRO A 113 20.16 19.32 9.28
CA PRO A 113 21.45 19.97 9.10
C PRO A 113 21.56 21.30 9.86
N GLY A 114 22.69 21.51 10.53
CA GLY A 114 22.91 22.68 11.38
C GLY A 114 22.37 22.56 12.82
N SER A 115 21.61 21.49 13.15
CA SER A 115 21.28 21.21 14.56
C SER A 115 22.54 20.79 15.34
N PRO A 116 22.51 20.90 16.70
CA PRO A 116 23.55 20.31 17.54
C PRO A 116 23.78 18.84 17.17
N ASP A 117 25.05 18.42 17.19
CA ASP A 117 25.50 17.05 16.90
C ASP A 117 25.20 16.50 15.49
N CYS A 118 24.57 17.29 14.61
CA CYS A 118 24.40 16.90 13.22
C CYS A 118 25.72 17.05 12.45
N PRO A 119 26.17 16.03 11.69
CA PRO A 119 27.40 16.12 10.91
C PRO A 119 27.34 17.22 9.85
N ALA A 120 26.24 17.32 9.09
CA ALA A 120 26.02 18.40 8.14
C ALA A 120 25.77 19.73 8.86
N LYS A 121 26.44 20.81 8.40
CA LYS A 121 26.37 22.14 9.04
C LYS A 121 25.35 23.08 8.41
N SER A 122 24.86 22.74 7.22
CA SER A 122 23.92 23.56 6.47
C SER A 122 23.02 22.71 5.57
N LEU A 123 21.86 23.25 5.20
CA LEU A 123 20.95 22.62 4.23
C LEU A 123 21.57 22.50 2.82
N ASP A 124 22.58 23.30 2.49
CA ASP A 124 23.29 23.23 1.22
C ASP A 124 24.10 21.93 1.06
N GLU A 125 24.58 21.35 2.16
CA GLU A 125 25.35 20.09 2.14
C GLU A 125 24.47 18.89 1.78
N THR A 126 23.16 18.95 2.07
CA THR A 126 22.20 17.85 1.90
C THR A 126 21.10 18.17 0.88
N TYR A 127 21.25 19.26 0.12
CA TYR A 127 20.26 19.74 -0.84
C TYR A 127 18.86 19.93 -0.21
N GLY A 128 18.80 20.41 1.03
CA GLY A 128 17.56 20.71 1.75
C GLY A 128 16.87 19.53 2.45
N MET A 129 17.46 18.33 2.40
CA MET A 129 16.97 17.11 3.05
C MET A 129 17.64 16.88 4.42
N ASP A 130 17.10 15.98 5.23
CA ASP A 130 17.75 15.54 6.47
C ASP A 130 19.11 14.88 6.18
N TRP A 131 20.06 15.01 7.11
CA TRP A 131 21.29 14.23 7.11
C TRP A 131 21.05 12.89 7.81
N CYS A 132 21.52 11.80 7.20
CA CYS A 132 21.33 10.44 7.68
C CYS A 132 22.62 9.61 7.58
N PRO A 133 22.85 8.62 8.46
CA PRO A 133 23.97 7.69 8.32
C PRO A 133 24.01 7.04 6.93
N GLY A 134 25.18 7.09 6.29
CA GLY A 134 25.38 6.74 4.88
C GLY A 134 25.49 7.96 3.95
N ASP A 135 25.08 9.15 4.38
CA ASP A 135 25.23 10.39 3.59
C ASP A 135 26.69 10.83 3.45
N GLU A 136 27.55 10.44 4.39
CA GLU A 136 29.00 10.69 4.34
C GLU A 136 29.66 10.17 3.05
N GLU A 137 29.14 9.07 2.50
CA GLU A 137 29.56 8.53 1.22
C GLU A 137 28.62 8.97 0.10
N MET A 138 27.31 8.77 0.27
CA MET A 138 26.31 8.95 -0.79
C MET A 138 26.32 10.36 -1.40
N LEU A 139 26.46 11.41 -0.58
CA LEU A 139 26.46 12.80 -1.06
C LEU A 139 27.61 13.09 -2.03
N GLY A 140 28.75 12.38 -1.90
CA GLY A 140 29.89 12.50 -2.80
C GLY A 140 29.62 11.99 -4.24
N TYR A 141 28.55 11.23 -4.42
CA TYR A 141 28.13 10.65 -5.70
C TYR A 141 26.97 11.39 -6.37
N VAL A 142 26.40 12.43 -5.76
CA VAL A 142 25.33 13.23 -6.41
C VAL A 142 25.87 13.87 -7.70
N GLY A 143 25.21 13.61 -8.83
CA GLY A 143 25.67 14.00 -10.17
C GLY A 143 26.80 13.12 -10.73
N ARG A 144 27.05 11.94 -10.15
CA ARG A 144 28.12 11.02 -10.56
C ARG A 144 27.62 9.57 -10.55
N SER A 145 28.27 8.74 -11.37
CA SER A 145 28.06 7.29 -11.38
C SER A 145 28.99 6.58 -10.39
N GLY A 146 28.73 5.30 -10.12
CA GLY A 146 29.63 4.44 -9.35
C GLY A 146 29.39 4.40 -7.84
N TYR A 147 28.25 4.89 -7.36
CA TYR A 147 27.81 4.69 -5.99
C TYR A 147 27.58 3.19 -5.72
N THR A 148 28.23 2.66 -4.69
CA THR A 148 28.00 1.28 -4.22
C THR A 148 26.81 1.29 -3.27
N ASP A 149 25.79 0.50 -3.57
CA ASP A 149 24.61 0.45 -2.71
C ASP A 149 24.95 -0.25 -1.38
N PRO A 150 24.49 0.26 -0.23
CA PRO A 150 24.77 -0.34 1.07
C PRO A 150 24.18 -1.74 1.24
N ALA A 151 23.20 -2.14 0.42
CA ALA A 151 22.73 -3.52 0.39
C ALA A 151 23.79 -4.50 -0.14
N CYS A 152 24.86 -4.03 -0.79
CA CYS A 152 25.98 -4.88 -1.19
C CYS A 152 26.71 -5.53 0.00
N ASP A 153 26.71 -4.85 1.15
CA ASP A 153 27.30 -5.34 2.40
C ASP A 153 26.26 -6.06 3.28
N PHE A 154 25.03 -6.23 2.78
CA PHE A 154 23.97 -6.89 3.53
C PHE A 154 24.39 -8.31 3.91
N ARG A 155 24.23 -8.61 5.20
CA ARG A 155 24.46 -9.94 5.73
C ARG A 155 23.20 -10.77 5.60
N ASP A 156 23.24 -11.68 4.64
CA ASP A 156 22.23 -12.71 4.50
C ASP A 156 22.22 -13.67 5.70
N ALA A 157 21.02 -14.10 6.10
CA ALA A 157 20.88 -15.26 6.97
C ALA A 157 21.33 -16.54 6.25
N LEU A 158 21.67 -17.57 7.03
CA LEU A 158 22.05 -18.87 6.51
C LEU A 158 20.95 -19.44 5.60
N LEU A 159 21.37 -20.09 4.52
CA LEU A 159 20.46 -20.87 3.68
C LEU A 159 19.81 -21.97 4.51
N LYS A 160 18.52 -22.20 4.25
CA LYS A 160 17.78 -23.29 4.87
C LYS A 160 18.29 -24.63 4.32
N GLU A 161 18.43 -25.61 5.21
CA GLU A 161 18.78 -26.98 4.81
C GLU A 161 17.71 -27.56 3.87
N GLY A 162 18.17 -28.22 2.80
CA GLY A 162 17.27 -28.83 1.81
C GLY A 162 16.62 -27.84 0.83
N ASP A 163 17.19 -26.65 0.60
CA ASP A 163 16.72 -25.78 -0.48
C ASP A 163 16.76 -26.52 -1.83
N VAL A 164 15.68 -26.36 -2.61
CA VAL A 164 15.50 -27.02 -3.91
C VAL A 164 16.61 -26.66 -4.90
N HIS A 165 17.19 -25.46 -4.78
CA HIS A 165 18.32 -25.01 -5.61
C HIS A 165 19.69 -25.48 -5.10
N GLY A 166 19.70 -26.40 -4.14
CA GLY A 166 20.90 -27.05 -3.62
C GLY A 166 21.54 -26.33 -2.43
N PRO A 167 22.63 -26.90 -1.89
CA PRO A 167 23.29 -26.40 -0.68
C PRO A 167 24.20 -25.18 -0.93
N ALA A 168 24.52 -24.87 -2.19
CA ALA A 168 25.34 -23.72 -2.54
C ALA A 168 24.51 -22.43 -2.49
N ASP A 169 25.09 -21.34 -1.96
CA ASP A 169 24.44 -20.04 -1.99
C ASP A 169 24.46 -19.42 -3.38
N GLN A 170 23.36 -19.64 -4.10
CA GLN A 170 23.15 -19.14 -5.46
C GLN A 170 22.19 -17.94 -5.49
N ARG A 171 21.98 -17.26 -4.36
CA ARG A 171 21.11 -16.08 -4.30
C ARG A 171 21.60 -14.97 -5.22
N GLN A 172 20.66 -14.20 -5.77
CA GLN A 172 20.95 -12.95 -6.44
C GLN A 172 21.63 -11.98 -5.47
N SER A 173 22.55 -11.17 -6.00
CA SER A 173 23.32 -10.20 -5.22
C SER A 173 22.40 -9.34 -4.34
N ALA A 174 22.78 -9.17 -3.08
CA ALA A 174 22.04 -8.31 -2.17
C ALA A 174 22.10 -6.83 -2.58
N CYS A 175 23.09 -6.41 -3.37
CA CYS A 175 23.12 -5.08 -4.00
C CYS A 175 21.81 -4.72 -4.72
N ASP A 176 21.12 -5.71 -5.27
CA ASP A 176 19.86 -5.52 -6.01
C ASP A 176 18.64 -5.35 -5.09
N LEU A 177 18.79 -5.47 -3.75
CA LEU A 177 17.77 -5.04 -2.81
C LEU A 177 17.61 -3.51 -2.79
N LYS A 178 18.68 -2.78 -3.16
CA LYS A 178 18.72 -1.31 -3.26
C LYS A 178 18.26 -0.64 -1.97
N PHE A 179 19.12 -0.63 -0.96
CA PHE A 179 18.83 -0.01 0.33
C PHE A 179 18.95 1.52 0.30
N GLY A 180 19.87 2.08 -0.49
CA GLY A 180 20.15 3.52 -0.50
C GLY A 180 20.38 4.11 0.90
N THR A 181 20.27 5.43 1.04
CA THR A 181 20.33 6.13 2.34
C THR A 181 18.93 6.60 2.76
N SER A 182 18.68 6.74 4.07
CA SER A 182 17.39 7.27 4.55
C SER A 182 17.18 8.71 4.09
N THR A 183 15.93 9.10 3.83
CA THR A 183 15.58 10.51 3.56
C THR A 183 15.32 11.33 4.83
N GLY A 184 15.45 10.71 6.01
CA GLY A 184 14.91 11.23 7.26
C GLY A 184 13.52 10.68 7.60
N ALA A 185 12.93 9.91 6.68
CA ALA A 185 11.66 9.23 6.84
C ALA A 185 11.86 7.71 6.74
N LEU A 186 11.33 6.95 7.71
CA LEU A 186 11.42 5.50 7.71
C LEU A 186 10.73 4.90 6.48
N GLY A 187 11.42 4.00 5.79
CA GLY A 187 10.93 3.36 4.58
C GLY A 187 10.98 4.21 3.30
N ILE A 188 11.48 5.45 3.33
CA ILE A 188 11.69 6.27 2.13
C ILE A 188 13.18 6.55 1.99
N ARG A 189 13.77 6.11 0.86
CA ARG A 189 15.22 6.04 0.63
C ARG A 189 15.63 6.96 -0.51
N LYS A 190 16.81 7.57 -0.42
CA LYS A 190 17.42 8.41 -1.44
C LYS A 190 18.66 7.76 -2.04
N PHE A 191 18.82 7.95 -3.33
CA PHE A 191 19.95 7.50 -4.15
C PHE A 191 20.50 8.71 -4.91
N PRO A 192 21.82 8.78 -5.18
CA PRO A 192 22.38 9.87 -5.95
C PRO A 192 21.85 9.81 -7.38
N ASN A 193 21.39 10.95 -7.93
CA ASN A 193 21.01 11.01 -9.33
C ASN A 193 22.26 11.29 -10.20
N PRO A 194 22.74 10.33 -11.03
CA PRO A 194 23.92 10.55 -11.86
C PRO A 194 23.69 11.58 -12.99
N ARG A 195 22.43 11.93 -13.28
CA ARG A 195 22.08 12.94 -14.30
C ARG A 195 21.97 14.36 -13.73
N PHE A 196 22.10 14.53 -12.42
CA PHE A 196 22.02 15.83 -11.77
C PHE A 196 23.15 16.77 -12.22
N ASP A 197 22.79 17.96 -12.68
CA ASP A 197 23.74 19.05 -12.96
C ASP A 197 23.67 20.11 -11.85
N LYS A 198 24.68 20.11 -10.98
CA LYS A 198 24.80 21.06 -9.86
C LYS A 198 24.85 22.52 -10.32
N ALA A 199 25.51 22.81 -11.43
CA ALA A 199 25.64 24.18 -11.92
C ALA A 199 24.31 24.70 -12.48
N ALA A 200 23.56 23.84 -13.19
CA ALA A 200 22.20 24.16 -13.62
C ALA A 200 21.26 24.36 -12.41
N TRP A 201 21.33 23.48 -11.42
CA TRP A 201 20.55 23.59 -10.19
C TRP A 201 20.82 24.90 -9.45
N GLN A 202 22.08 25.28 -9.30
CA GLN A 202 22.47 26.55 -8.66
C GLN A 202 21.98 27.77 -9.46
N ARG A 203 22.01 27.73 -10.79
CA ARG A 203 21.43 28.82 -11.61
C ARG A 203 19.92 28.95 -11.41
N LEU A 204 19.21 27.83 -11.25
CA LEU A 204 17.77 27.80 -11.07
C LEU A 204 17.35 28.25 -9.67
N ASN A 205 18.01 27.73 -8.64
CA ASN A 205 17.58 27.85 -7.24
C ASN A 205 18.42 28.83 -6.41
N GLY A 206 19.53 29.33 -6.95
CA GLY A 206 20.48 30.21 -6.27
C GLY A 206 21.53 29.47 -5.43
N ASN A 207 21.14 28.43 -4.69
CA ASN A 207 22.04 27.57 -3.92
C ASN A 207 21.58 26.10 -3.93
N PRO A 208 22.44 25.14 -3.54
CA PRO A 208 22.10 23.72 -3.55
C PRO A 208 20.93 23.33 -2.63
N GLY A 209 20.77 23.97 -1.47
CA GLY A 209 19.73 23.66 -0.49
C GLY A 209 18.34 24.22 -0.81
N SER A 210 18.26 25.15 -1.76
CA SER A 210 17.03 25.79 -2.22
C SER A 210 16.36 24.99 -3.33
N TRP A 211 15.02 25.00 -3.30
CA TRP A 211 14.14 24.43 -4.31
C TRP A 211 13.16 25.49 -4.86
N GLU A 212 13.36 26.77 -4.54
CA GLU A 212 12.39 27.83 -4.87
C GLU A 212 12.16 27.98 -6.39
N GLY A 213 13.24 27.87 -7.18
CA GLY A 213 13.16 27.93 -8.64
C GLY A 213 12.47 26.69 -9.21
N TYR A 214 12.80 25.51 -8.69
CA TYR A 214 12.20 24.24 -9.11
C TYR A 214 10.71 24.14 -8.72
N ASN A 215 10.34 24.61 -7.54
CA ASN A 215 8.95 24.56 -7.06
C ASN A 215 8.10 25.72 -7.57
N ARG A 216 8.69 26.67 -8.32
CA ARG A 216 7.97 27.82 -8.85
C ARG A 216 6.90 27.34 -9.84
N PRO A 217 5.62 27.70 -9.64
CA PRO A 217 4.57 27.32 -10.59
C PRO A 217 4.78 28.02 -11.95
N ILE A 218 4.58 27.26 -13.03
CA ILE A 218 4.52 27.79 -14.38
C ILE A 218 3.07 28.20 -14.66
N ALA A 219 2.86 29.47 -14.99
CA ALA A 219 1.53 30.01 -15.26
C ALA A 219 0.81 29.23 -16.38
N ALA A 220 -0.47 28.97 -16.17
CA ALA A 220 -1.29 28.24 -17.12
C ALA A 220 -1.68 29.10 -18.34
N ALA A 221 -2.14 28.45 -19.41
CA ALA A 221 -2.50 29.11 -20.68
C ALA A 221 -3.75 30.00 -20.57
N GLY A 222 -4.62 29.76 -19.58
CA GLY A 222 -5.87 30.51 -19.39
C GLY A 222 -6.41 30.45 -17.97
N ALA A 223 -7.45 31.23 -17.69
CA ALA A 223 -8.10 31.29 -16.39
C ALA A 223 -8.71 29.92 -16.00
N GLY A 224 -8.52 29.50 -14.75
CA GLY A 224 -9.06 28.24 -14.22
C GLY A 224 -8.24 26.97 -14.48
N GLU A 225 -7.16 27.03 -15.28
CA GLU A 225 -6.24 25.89 -15.45
C GLU A 225 -5.24 25.81 -14.29
N ALA A 226 -4.96 24.58 -13.87
CA ALA A 226 -3.94 24.25 -12.88
C ALA A 226 -2.57 24.80 -13.32
N ALA A 227 -1.88 25.50 -12.41
CA ALA A 227 -0.50 25.89 -12.68
C ALA A 227 0.36 24.63 -12.87
N ARG A 228 1.27 24.67 -13.85
CA ARG A 228 2.18 23.53 -14.09
C ARG A 228 3.37 23.59 -13.15
N SER A 229 4.01 22.45 -12.98
CA SER A 229 5.16 22.30 -12.10
C SER A 229 6.40 21.88 -12.91
N HIS A 230 7.57 22.40 -12.56
CA HIS A 230 8.84 21.90 -13.10
C HIS A 230 9.13 20.45 -12.66
N LEU A 231 8.35 19.88 -11.74
CA LEU A 231 8.36 18.43 -11.48
C LEU A 231 8.09 17.61 -12.76
N GLN A 232 7.38 18.17 -13.73
CA GLN A 232 7.15 17.55 -15.05
C GLN A 232 8.27 17.78 -16.05
N ASP A 233 9.20 18.69 -15.76
CA ASP A 233 10.26 19.10 -16.68
C ASP A 233 11.45 18.13 -16.58
N GLY A 234 11.48 17.16 -17.49
CA GLY A 234 12.57 16.19 -17.58
C GLY A 234 13.93 16.79 -17.98
N ALA A 235 14.02 18.09 -18.30
CA ALA A 235 15.31 18.76 -18.50
C ALA A 235 15.98 19.16 -17.18
N ILE A 236 15.24 19.15 -16.06
CA ILE A 236 15.75 19.51 -14.74
C ILE A 236 15.68 18.29 -13.83
N GLU A 237 16.83 17.63 -13.70
CA GLU A 237 16.99 16.43 -12.87
C GLU A 237 17.20 16.83 -11.39
N PRO A 238 16.47 16.25 -10.42
CA PRO A 238 16.68 16.51 -9.00
C PRO A 238 17.98 15.83 -8.50
N PRO A 239 18.55 16.26 -7.36
CA PRO A 239 19.81 15.71 -6.83
C PRO A 239 19.71 14.24 -6.43
N PHE A 240 18.51 13.77 -6.09
CA PHE A 240 18.26 12.41 -5.64
C PHE A 240 17.16 11.73 -6.44
N LEU A 241 17.34 10.43 -6.65
CA LEU A 241 16.24 9.52 -6.95
C LEU A 241 15.68 9.02 -5.61
N ILE A 242 14.36 8.99 -5.46
CA ILE A 242 13.67 8.56 -4.23
C ILE A 242 13.00 7.22 -4.47
N GLY A 243 13.34 6.23 -3.64
CA GLY A 243 12.69 4.92 -3.61
C GLY A 243 11.91 4.71 -2.32
N THR A 244 10.98 3.76 -2.36
CA THR A 244 10.07 3.45 -1.27
C THR A 244 10.22 1.99 -0.89
N ALA A 245 10.33 1.66 0.40
CA ALA A 245 10.27 0.29 0.91
C ALA A 245 8.88 -0.01 1.49
N CYS A 246 8.54 -1.29 1.69
CA CYS A 246 7.28 -1.69 2.33
C CYS A 246 7.08 -1.03 3.70
N GLY A 247 8.18 -0.77 4.41
CA GLY A 247 8.19 -0.06 5.69
C GLY A 247 7.56 1.33 5.65
N SER A 248 7.56 2.04 4.52
CA SER A 248 6.92 3.38 4.40
C SER A 248 5.43 3.38 4.77
N CYS A 249 4.76 2.25 4.55
CA CYS A 249 3.36 2.03 4.90
C CYS A 249 3.23 1.28 6.23
N HIS A 250 4.10 0.28 6.49
CA HIS A 250 3.89 -0.66 7.58
C HIS A 250 4.54 -0.29 8.91
N ILE A 251 5.56 0.60 8.89
CA ILE A 251 6.22 1.08 10.10
C ILE A 251 5.35 2.14 10.77
N ALA A 252 5.02 1.91 12.04
CA ALA A 252 4.26 2.86 12.86
C ALA A 252 4.83 2.96 14.27
N PHE A 253 4.24 3.86 15.06
CA PHE A 253 4.50 3.90 16.49
C PHE A 253 3.92 2.66 17.19
N ASP A 254 4.74 2.02 18.03
CA ASP A 254 4.36 0.87 18.84
C ASP A 254 3.22 1.25 19.80
N PRO A 255 2.03 0.62 19.72
CA PRO A 255 0.95 0.86 20.68
C PRO A 255 1.33 0.57 22.14
N LEU A 256 2.31 -0.32 22.38
CA LEU A 256 2.78 -0.65 23.74
C LEU A 256 3.82 0.33 24.29
N ASN A 257 4.44 1.13 23.42
CA ASN A 257 5.48 2.09 23.78
C ASN A 257 5.45 3.32 22.84
N PRO A 258 4.34 4.07 22.80
CA PRO A 258 4.23 5.22 21.90
C PRO A 258 5.21 6.34 22.29
N PRO A 259 5.68 7.14 21.33
CA PRO A 259 6.61 8.23 21.62
C PRO A 259 5.92 9.34 22.42
N ALA A 260 6.67 9.97 23.33
CA ALA A 260 6.21 11.20 24.00
C ALA A 260 6.13 12.38 23.02
N ASP A 261 7.05 12.42 22.05
CA ASP A 261 7.06 13.38 20.95
C ASP A 261 7.09 12.63 19.60
N PRO A 262 5.97 12.59 18.87
CA PRO A 262 5.91 11.96 17.55
C PRO A 262 6.87 12.55 16.51
N ALA A 263 7.31 13.79 16.68
CA ALA A 263 8.28 14.42 15.78
C ALA A 263 9.72 13.92 16.02
N ASN A 264 10.01 13.42 17.22
CA ASN A 264 11.32 12.94 17.64
C ASN A 264 11.23 11.55 18.29
N PRO A 265 10.79 10.52 17.54
CA PRO A 265 10.67 9.17 18.07
C PRO A 265 12.05 8.54 18.29
N LYS A 266 12.09 7.52 19.15
CA LYS A 266 13.26 6.65 19.33
C LYS A 266 13.00 5.27 18.74
N TRP A 267 14.05 4.48 18.55
CA TRP A 267 13.95 3.13 17.99
C TRP A 267 13.08 2.17 18.84
N GLU A 268 12.98 2.37 20.15
CA GLU A 268 12.06 1.62 21.01
C GLU A 268 10.59 1.98 20.82
N ASN A 269 10.27 3.09 20.13
CA ASN A 269 8.90 3.51 19.85
C ASN A 269 8.38 2.97 18.51
N ILE A 270 9.16 2.20 17.77
CA ILE A 270 8.89 1.84 16.37
C ILE A 270 8.58 0.35 16.23
N LYS A 271 7.50 0.03 15.53
CA LYS A 271 7.09 -1.33 15.19
C LYS A 271 6.78 -1.44 13.69
N GLY A 272 7.32 -2.45 13.02
CA GLY A 272 7.38 -2.57 11.57
C GLY A 272 6.22 -3.29 10.87
N LEU A 273 5.35 -3.94 11.64
CA LEU A 273 4.31 -4.85 11.13
C LEU A 273 2.87 -4.39 11.41
N VAL A 274 2.69 -3.38 12.24
CA VAL A 274 1.37 -2.95 12.73
C VAL A 274 0.57 -2.12 11.72
N GLY A 275 1.21 -1.55 10.69
CA GLY A 275 0.55 -0.69 9.72
C GLY A 275 0.38 0.75 10.23
N ASN A 276 0.82 1.73 9.45
CA ASN A 276 0.76 3.14 9.83
C ASN A 276 -0.62 3.74 9.58
N GLN A 277 -1.46 3.75 10.63
CA GLN A 277 -2.81 4.30 10.56
C GLN A 277 -2.89 5.82 10.29
N TYR A 278 -1.78 6.53 10.39
CA TYR A 278 -1.72 7.98 10.19
C TYR A 278 -1.23 8.38 8.80
N SER A 279 -0.65 7.42 8.07
CA SER A 279 0.02 7.67 6.78
C SER A 279 -0.96 8.17 5.71
N ARG A 280 -0.56 9.22 4.99
CA ARG A 280 -1.31 9.83 3.88
C ARG A 280 -0.69 9.50 2.54
N ILE A 281 -0.56 8.21 2.23
CA ILE A 281 0.11 7.73 1.01
C ILE A 281 -0.50 8.33 -0.25
N SER A 282 -1.83 8.39 -0.33
CA SER A 282 -2.55 9.01 -1.45
C SER A 282 -2.15 10.47 -1.66
N GLU A 283 -2.11 11.28 -0.60
CA GLU A 283 -1.73 12.69 -0.67
C GLU A 283 -0.22 12.89 -0.92
N ILE A 284 0.63 11.99 -0.42
CA ILE A 284 2.06 11.97 -0.77
C ILE A 284 2.23 11.76 -2.27
N MET A 285 1.54 10.77 -2.86
CA MET A 285 1.60 10.46 -4.29
C MET A 285 1.11 11.58 -5.20
N VAL A 286 0.29 12.50 -4.69
CA VAL A 286 -0.19 13.67 -5.45
C VAL A 286 0.34 15.00 -4.92
N SER A 287 1.39 14.98 -4.10
CA SER A 287 1.90 16.17 -3.40
C SER A 287 2.34 17.30 -4.34
N GLY A 288 2.67 16.97 -5.60
CA GLY A 288 2.98 17.92 -6.66
C GLY A 288 1.80 18.30 -7.56
N MET A 289 0.61 17.72 -7.35
CA MET A 289 -0.59 17.99 -8.14
C MET A 289 -1.41 19.13 -7.54
N PRO A 290 -1.89 20.09 -8.37
CA PRO A 290 -2.90 21.06 -7.96
C PRO A 290 -4.25 20.41 -7.67
N SER A 291 -4.97 20.90 -6.66
CA SER A 291 -6.24 20.31 -6.21
C SER A 291 -7.37 20.35 -7.24
N ASN A 292 -7.33 21.31 -8.17
CA ASN A 292 -8.30 21.44 -9.26
C ASN A 292 -8.05 20.50 -10.46
N THR A 293 -7.17 19.51 -10.31
CA THR A 293 -6.90 18.49 -11.35
C THR A 293 -7.70 17.22 -11.10
N LEU A 294 -8.06 16.52 -12.18
CA LEU A 294 -8.78 15.25 -12.10
C LEU A 294 -7.95 14.20 -11.33
N GLU A 295 -6.66 14.17 -11.61
CA GLU A 295 -5.69 13.28 -10.98
C GLU A 295 -5.64 13.48 -9.47
N TRP A 296 -5.54 14.72 -8.97
CA TRP A 296 -5.57 14.98 -7.53
C TRP A 296 -6.91 14.56 -6.92
N GLN A 297 -8.02 14.93 -7.56
CA GLN A 297 -9.36 14.62 -7.06
C GLN A 297 -9.60 13.12 -6.93
N MET A 298 -9.08 12.33 -7.88
CA MET A 298 -9.20 10.87 -7.92
C MET A 298 -8.18 10.15 -7.03
N PHE A 299 -6.92 10.57 -6.96
CA PHE A 299 -5.90 9.85 -6.17
C PHE A 299 -5.95 10.21 -4.69
N ALA A 300 -6.24 11.47 -4.33
CA ALA A 300 -6.31 11.94 -2.94
C ALA A 300 -7.66 11.63 -2.27
N HIS A 301 -8.23 10.44 -2.51
CA HIS A 301 -9.51 10.03 -1.91
C HIS A 301 -9.33 9.19 -0.65
N ALA A 302 -8.22 8.48 -0.46
CA ALA A 302 -8.09 7.57 0.68
C ALA A 302 -8.00 8.36 2.00
N ARG A 303 -8.43 7.74 3.10
CA ARG A 303 -8.26 8.29 4.45
C ARG A 303 -6.87 7.95 4.98
N PRO A 304 -6.36 8.68 5.99
CA PRO A 304 -5.15 8.27 6.72
C PRO A 304 -5.19 6.79 7.10
N GLY A 305 -4.09 6.08 6.87
CA GLY A 305 -3.97 4.65 7.12
C GLY A 305 -4.59 3.74 6.07
N ALA A 306 -5.15 4.31 5.00
CA ALA A 306 -5.65 3.58 3.83
C ALA A 306 -4.98 4.05 2.54
N SER A 307 -4.94 3.17 1.55
CA SER A 307 -4.43 3.46 0.22
C SER A 307 -5.26 2.71 -0.83
N ASP A 308 -5.43 3.33 -1.99
CA ASP A 308 -6.01 2.68 -3.16
C ASP A 308 -4.88 2.08 -4.00
N THR A 309 -4.58 0.80 -3.76
CA THR A 309 -3.56 0.07 -4.52
C THR A 309 -3.95 -0.16 -5.99
N SER A 310 -5.17 0.18 -6.38
CA SER A 310 -5.66 0.14 -7.75
C SER A 310 -5.57 1.50 -8.43
N ALA A 311 -5.20 2.59 -7.73
CA ALA A 311 -5.06 3.90 -8.36
C ALA A 311 -4.03 3.90 -9.52
N ILE A 312 -2.99 3.07 -9.41
CA ILE A 312 -1.95 2.91 -10.44
C ILE A 312 -2.38 1.86 -11.49
N PRO A 313 -2.55 0.57 -11.13
CA PRO A 313 -3.22 -0.40 -11.98
C PRO A 313 -4.74 -0.20 -11.90
N THR A 314 -5.23 0.87 -12.52
CA THR A 314 -6.65 1.21 -12.48
C THR A 314 -7.50 0.19 -13.22
N ASP A 315 -8.38 -0.47 -12.46
CA ASP A 315 -9.51 -1.28 -12.90
C ASP A 315 -10.80 -0.44 -12.97
N GLN A 316 -10.67 0.89 -12.91
CA GLN A 316 -11.76 1.86 -12.79
C GLN A 316 -12.66 1.56 -11.58
N LEU A 317 -12.05 1.19 -10.45
CA LEU A 317 -12.69 1.09 -9.15
C LEU A 317 -11.94 1.91 -8.13
N ASN A 318 -12.64 2.83 -7.46
CA ASN A 318 -12.13 3.46 -6.25
C ASN A 318 -12.32 2.48 -5.08
N ASN A 319 -11.22 1.86 -4.65
CA ASN A 319 -11.25 0.77 -3.69
C ASN A 319 -10.24 0.91 -2.53
N PRO A 320 -10.26 2.03 -1.79
CA PRO A 320 -9.30 2.27 -0.71
C PRO A 320 -9.29 1.10 0.28
N GLY A 321 -8.10 0.64 0.66
CA GLY A 321 -7.88 -0.44 1.61
C GLY A 321 -6.94 0.01 2.73
N THR A 322 -7.26 -0.29 3.99
CA THR A 322 -6.34 -0.01 5.10
C THR A 322 -5.05 -0.78 4.89
N ILE A 323 -3.94 -0.16 5.29
CA ILE A 323 -2.67 -0.86 5.41
C ILE A 323 -2.88 -2.01 6.39
N ASN A 324 -2.58 -3.24 5.96
CA ASN A 324 -2.89 -4.41 6.76
C ASN A 324 -1.97 -4.47 7.98
N ALA A 325 -2.58 -4.61 9.16
CA ALA A 325 -1.86 -4.98 10.36
C ALA A 325 -1.50 -6.48 10.27
N LEU A 326 -0.22 -6.79 10.42
CA LEU A 326 0.30 -8.15 10.40
C LEU A 326 0.48 -8.59 11.86
N ILE A 327 -0.55 -9.24 12.40
CA ILE A 327 -0.67 -9.59 13.82
C ILE A 327 -0.79 -11.11 13.95
N ASN A 328 -0.03 -11.72 14.86
CA ASN A 328 -0.07 -13.14 15.22
C ASN A 328 -0.20 -14.06 13.99
N ILE A 329 0.60 -13.83 12.94
CA ILE A 329 0.44 -14.54 11.66
C ILE A 329 0.52 -16.06 11.84
N ALA A 330 1.31 -16.55 12.80
CA ALA A 330 1.41 -17.97 13.14
C ALA A 330 0.09 -18.62 13.61
N LYS A 331 -0.89 -17.83 14.04
CA LYS A 331 -2.23 -18.26 14.46
C LYS A 331 -3.33 -17.89 13.48
N ARG A 332 -2.99 -17.18 12.41
CA ARG A 332 -3.93 -16.77 11.38
C ARG A 332 -4.42 -18.01 10.60
N PRO A 333 -5.72 -18.11 10.26
CA PRO A 333 -6.24 -19.26 9.52
C PRO A 333 -5.54 -19.52 8.18
N THR A 334 -5.48 -20.81 7.82
CA THR A 334 -5.03 -21.27 6.50
C THR A 334 -6.11 -22.11 5.84
N PHE A 335 -6.04 -22.21 4.52
CA PHE A 335 -7.05 -22.83 3.66
C PHE A 335 -6.37 -23.89 2.81
N ALA A 336 -6.73 -25.16 3.03
CA ALA A 336 -6.21 -26.30 2.32
C ALA A 336 -6.90 -26.49 0.95
N ASP A 337 -6.26 -27.28 0.08
CA ASP A 337 -6.78 -27.70 -1.23
C ASP A 337 -7.09 -26.58 -2.22
N GLU A 338 -6.53 -25.38 -1.99
CA GLU A 338 -6.65 -24.23 -2.88
C GLU A 338 -5.92 -24.52 -4.20
N GLN A 339 -6.60 -24.37 -5.33
CA GLN A 339 -6.06 -24.67 -6.66
C GLN A 339 -5.17 -23.51 -7.12
N VAL A 340 -3.86 -23.68 -6.98
CA VAL A 340 -2.88 -22.61 -7.17
C VAL A 340 -2.01 -22.86 -8.40
N LEU A 341 -2.15 -21.99 -9.41
CA LEU A 341 -1.25 -21.91 -10.55
C LEU A 341 -0.13 -20.89 -10.27
N LYS A 342 1.09 -21.36 -9.98
CA LYS A 342 2.23 -20.49 -9.68
C LYS A 342 3.58 -21.07 -10.08
N TRP A 343 4.61 -20.23 -10.04
CA TRP A 343 6.00 -20.61 -10.25
C TRP A 343 6.58 -21.27 -8.99
N ARG A 344 7.03 -22.52 -9.11
CA ARG A 344 7.66 -23.28 -8.02
C ARG A 344 9.13 -23.52 -8.32
N LYS A 345 9.99 -23.48 -7.31
CA LYS A 345 11.39 -23.88 -7.44
C LYS A 345 11.48 -25.32 -7.95
N VAL A 346 12.34 -25.56 -8.93
CA VAL A 346 12.73 -26.89 -9.44
C VAL A 346 14.22 -26.88 -9.75
N ASP A 347 14.84 -28.05 -9.88
CA ASP A 347 16.26 -28.22 -10.18
C ASP A 347 16.57 -28.19 -11.69
N ALA A 348 15.59 -28.48 -12.54
CA ALA A 348 15.73 -28.40 -14.00
C ALA A 348 14.38 -28.17 -14.69
N CYS A 349 14.42 -27.58 -15.89
CA CYS A 349 13.25 -27.48 -16.75
C CYS A 349 12.93 -28.75 -17.57
N GLY A 350 13.79 -29.77 -17.49
CA GLY A 350 13.66 -30.98 -18.31
C GLY A 350 13.61 -30.62 -19.80
N ASP A 351 12.56 -31.05 -20.49
CA ASP A 351 12.32 -30.76 -21.92
C ASP A 351 11.47 -29.50 -22.17
N ASP A 352 10.94 -28.83 -21.13
CA ASP A 352 10.17 -27.60 -21.32
C ASP A 352 11.13 -26.45 -21.68
N ARG A 353 10.97 -25.91 -22.89
CA ARG A 353 11.78 -24.80 -23.43
C ARG A 353 11.01 -23.48 -23.46
N ASP A 354 9.75 -23.49 -23.02
CA ASP A 354 8.92 -22.29 -23.00
C ASP A 354 9.17 -21.50 -21.71
N GLU A 355 9.84 -20.36 -21.85
CA GLU A 355 10.17 -19.45 -20.74
C GLU A 355 8.94 -18.89 -20.02
N THR A 356 7.73 -19.06 -20.57
CA THR A 356 6.47 -18.70 -19.89
C THR A 356 5.97 -19.79 -18.94
N ARG A 357 6.55 -20.99 -19.01
CA ARG A 357 6.21 -22.14 -18.14
C ARG A 357 7.38 -22.67 -17.33
N CYS A 358 8.61 -22.55 -17.81
CA CYS A 358 9.78 -22.93 -17.06
C CYS A 358 10.99 -22.06 -17.42
N TRP A 359 11.75 -21.63 -16.41
CA TRP A 359 12.93 -20.80 -16.62
C TRP A 359 14.03 -21.17 -15.63
N CYS A 360 15.27 -21.25 -16.13
CA CYS A 360 16.48 -21.46 -15.34
C CYS A 360 17.35 -20.20 -15.40
N GLU A 361 17.92 -19.79 -14.25
CA GLU A 361 18.79 -18.62 -14.18
C GLU A 361 20.11 -18.89 -14.94
N PRO A 362 20.45 -18.08 -15.97
CA PRO A 362 21.69 -18.26 -16.70
C PRO A 362 22.93 -18.15 -15.78
N GLY A 363 23.86 -19.09 -15.92
CA GLY A 363 25.11 -19.11 -15.12
C GLY A 363 24.95 -19.62 -13.69
N ARG A 364 23.80 -20.22 -13.35
CA ARG A 364 23.56 -20.91 -12.08
C ARG A 364 23.31 -22.40 -12.31
N ASP A 365 23.69 -23.21 -11.33
CA ASP A 365 23.57 -24.67 -11.40
C ASP A 365 22.26 -25.11 -10.77
N GLY A 366 21.33 -25.59 -11.60
CA GLY A 366 20.06 -26.14 -11.13
C GLY A 366 19.11 -25.13 -10.47
N LYS A 367 19.30 -23.83 -10.72
CA LYS A 367 18.43 -22.77 -10.19
C LYS A 367 17.30 -22.48 -11.18
N CYS A 368 16.22 -23.25 -11.09
CA CYS A 368 15.10 -23.18 -12.02
C CYS A 368 13.74 -22.98 -11.32
N TRP A 369 12.74 -22.54 -12.08
CA TRP A 369 11.36 -22.42 -11.63
C TRP A 369 10.42 -22.93 -12.71
N LYS A 370 9.39 -23.68 -12.32
CA LYS A 370 8.36 -24.19 -13.20
C LYS A 370 6.99 -23.75 -12.73
N LYS A 371 6.21 -23.18 -13.66
CA LYS A 371 4.81 -22.83 -13.45
C LYS A 371 3.97 -24.10 -13.53
N SER A 372 3.20 -24.39 -12.49
CA SER A 372 2.32 -25.56 -12.44
C SER A 372 1.06 -25.28 -11.64
N LEU A 373 0.00 -26.07 -11.86
CA LEU A 373 -1.21 -26.06 -11.05
C LEU A 373 -1.09 -27.18 -10.00
N ALA A 374 -1.33 -26.86 -8.72
CA ALA A 374 -1.40 -27.85 -7.65
C ALA A 374 -2.32 -27.39 -6.52
N PRO A 375 -2.96 -28.31 -5.77
CA PRO A 375 -3.59 -27.99 -4.50
C PRO A 375 -2.54 -27.56 -3.47
N GLU A 376 -2.77 -26.45 -2.76
CA GLU A 376 -1.89 -25.97 -1.69
C GLU A 376 -2.69 -25.48 -0.48
N THR A 377 -2.01 -25.47 0.67
CA THR A 377 -2.48 -24.76 1.85
C THR A 377 -1.94 -23.33 1.82
N VAL A 378 -2.82 -22.34 1.77
CA VAL A 378 -2.46 -20.92 1.67
C VAL A 378 -3.06 -20.09 2.80
N HIS A 379 -2.52 -18.91 3.01
CA HIS A 379 -3.16 -17.89 3.85
C HIS A 379 -4.06 -17.01 2.98
N HIS A 380 -5.02 -16.36 3.63
CA HIS A 380 -5.93 -15.37 3.05
C HIS A 380 -5.73 -14.00 3.72
N ILE A 381 -4.49 -13.52 3.74
CA ILE A 381 -4.00 -12.29 4.37
C ILE A 381 -4.65 -11.03 3.79
N LEU A 382 -4.70 -10.91 2.46
CA LEU A 382 -5.15 -9.69 1.80
C LEU A 382 -6.67 -9.72 1.59
N LYS A 383 -7.33 -8.60 1.92
CA LYS A 383 -8.79 -8.47 2.08
C LYS A 383 -9.61 -8.81 0.82
N GLY A 384 -9.00 -8.68 -0.36
CA GLY A 384 -9.66 -8.85 -1.64
C GLY A 384 -9.27 -10.11 -2.40
N GLY A 385 -8.41 -10.99 -1.86
CA GLY A 385 -7.97 -12.19 -2.61
C GLY A 385 -6.60 -12.09 -3.26
N GLU A 386 -5.89 -10.96 -3.10
CA GLU A 386 -4.65 -10.65 -3.80
C GLU A 386 -3.45 -11.54 -3.45
N ASP A 387 -3.59 -12.37 -2.42
CA ASP A 387 -2.60 -13.34 -1.94
C ASP A 387 -3.09 -14.79 -2.00
N SER A 388 -4.16 -15.06 -2.76
CA SER A 388 -4.78 -16.39 -2.87
C SER A 388 -3.82 -17.50 -3.36
N ILE A 389 -2.62 -17.17 -3.82
CA ILE A 389 -1.59 -18.14 -4.23
C ILE A 389 -0.50 -18.41 -3.19
N GLY A 390 -0.56 -17.78 -2.01
CA GLY A 390 0.36 -17.99 -0.90
C GLY A 390 0.98 -16.72 -0.31
N ALA A 391 1.49 -16.84 0.92
CA ALA A 391 2.05 -15.71 1.68
C ALA A 391 3.36 -15.19 1.08
N LEU A 392 4.23 -16.06 0.54
CA LEU A 392 5.50 -15.65 -0.07
C LEU A 392 5.23 -14.82 -1.34
N GLU A 393 4.27 -15.23 -2.14
CA GLU A 393 3.87 -14.52 -3.36
C GLU A 393 3.17 -13.20 -3.03
N ALA A 394 2.43 -13.14 -1.93
CA ALA A 394 1.89 -11.88 -1.40
C ALA A 394 3.01 -10.89 -1.03
N ILE A 395 4.04 -11.37 -0.33
CA ILE A 395 5.22 -10.58 0.03
C ILE A 395 5.95 -10.10 -1.22
N GLN A 396 6.16 -10.97 -2.22
CA GLN A 396 6.80 -10.57 -3.47
C GLN A 396 5.98 -9.49 -4.20
N ARG A 397 4.66 -9.65 -4.24
CA ARG A 397 3.75 -8.73 -4.94
C ARG A 397 3.80 -7.32 -4.38
N VAL A 398 3.94 -7.14 -3.06
CA VAL A 398 3.94 -5.78 -2.49
C VAL A 398 5.12 -4.93 -2.98
N TYR A 399 6.24 -5.54 -3.39
CA TYR A 399 7.34 -4.83 -4.06
C TYR A 399 6.95 -4.29 -5.45
N PHE A 400 6.09 -5.01 -6.19
CA PHE A 400 5.53 -4.47 -7.44
C PHE A 400 4.56 -3.31 -7.18
N ASN A 401 3.73 -3.41 -6.13
CA ASN A 401 2.79 -2.33 -5.77
C ASN A 401 3.52 -1.01 -5.46
N ILE A 402 4.75 -1.08 -4.94
CA ILE A 402 5.61 0.08 -4.69
C ILE A 402 6.57 0.36 -5.86
N GLY A 403 6.39 -0.17 -7.07
CA GLY A 403 7.18 0.29 -8.22
C GLY A 403 8.34 -0.61 -8.68
N SER A 404 8.69 -1.67 -7.94
CA SER A 404 9.83 -2.53 -8.30
C SER A 404 9.62 -3.12 -9.69
N CYS A 405 10.70 -3.21 -10.47
CA CYS A 405 10.72 -3.74 -11.83
C CYS A 405 9.72 -3.09 -12.81
N SER A 406 9.23 -1.88 -12.52
CA SER A 406 8.17 -1.24 -13.32
C SER A 406 8.50 -1.15 -14.81
N GLU A 407 9.69 -0.63 -15.15
CA GLU A 407 10.13 -0.47 -16.54
C GLU A 407 10.34 -1.81 -17.27
N GLN A 408 10.77 -2.85 -16.55
CA GLN A 408 11.08 -4.17 -17.11
C GLN A 408 9.84 -5.06 -17.29
N CYS A 409 8.86 -4.93 -16.40
CA CYS A 409 7.82 -5.92 -16.23
C CYS A 409 6.41 -5.45 -16.59
N TRP A 410 5.93 -4.39 -15.95
CA TRP A 410 4.48 -4.21 -15.78
C TRP A 410 3.97 -2.83 -16.18
N MET A 411 4.84 -1.82 -16.35
CA MET A 411 4.41 -0.46 -16.72
C MET A 411 3.68 -0.39 -18.07
N ASN A 412 4.04 -1.27 -19.02
CA ASN A 412 3.39 -1.35 -20.33
C ASN A 412 2.05 -2.11 -20.33
N HIS A 413 1.66 -2.63 -19.18
CA HIS A 413 0.44 -3.42 -18.98
C HIS A 413 -0.69 -2.62 -18.30
N LEU A 414 -0.42 -1.36 -17.93
CA LEU A 414 -1.39 -0.46 -17.31
C LEU A 414 -2.37 0.12 -18.32
N SER A 415 -3.54 0.51 -17.81
CA SER A 415 -4.50 1.35 -18.53
C SER A 415 -4.02 2.81 -18.54
N ASP A 416 -3.84 3.40 -19.71
CA ASP A 416 -3.63 4.84 -19.89
C ASP A 416 -4.99 5.53 -19.96
N LEU A 417 -5.35 6.31 -18.95
CA LEU A 417 -6.64 6.99 -18.85
C LEU A 417 -6.99 7.88 -20.07
N ARG A 418 -5.99 8.32 -20.84
CA ARG A 418 -6.14 9.18 -22.02
C ARG A 418 -6.26 8.42 -23.34
N GLN A 419 -5.91 7.12 -23.36
CA GLN A 419 -6.07 6.27 -24.54
C GLN A 419 -7.53 5.79 -24.69
N ILE A 420 -8.18 6.18 -25.78
CA ILE A 420 -9.61 5.90 -26.04
C ILE A 420 -9.85 4.97 -27.24
N ASP A 421 -8.82 4.64 -28.01
CA ASP A 421 -8.92 3.68 -29.11
C ASP A 421 -8.75 2.24 -28.57
N PRO A 422 -9.77 1.37 -28.66
CA PRO A 422 -9.71 -0.01 -28.16
C PRO A 422 -8.68 -0.90 -28.85
N GLN A 423 -8.12 -0.48 -29.98
CA GLN A 423 -7.08 -1.22 -30.69
C GLN A 423 -5.66 -0.86 -30.23
N GLN A 424 -5.51 0.20 -29.44
CA GLN A 424 -4.21 0.67 -28.99
C GLN A 424 -3.84 0.09 -27.63
N ARG A 425 -2.53 -0.10 -27.43
CA ARG A 425 -1.96 -0.42 -26.11
C ARG A 425 -2.32 0.68 -25.11
N GLY A 426 -2.63 0.29 -23.88
CA GLY A 426 -3.06 1.19 -22.82
C GLY A 426 -4.56 1.47 -22.82
N PHE A 427 -5.36 0.95 -23.75
CA PHE A 427 -6.82 1.05 -23.66
C PHE A 427 -7.38 0.34 -22.43
N GLY A 428 -6.87 -0.85 -22.12
CA GLY A 428 -7.19 -1.58 -20.90
C GLY A 428 -5.92 -2.13 -20.27
N GLN A 429 -6.09 -2.78 -19.13
CA GLN A 429 -5.01 -3.57 -18.54
C GLN A 429 -4.74 -4.83 -19.37
N THR A 430 -3.54 -5.38 -19.21
CA THR A 430 -3.18 -6.72 -19.70
C THR A 430 -2.37 -7.45 -18.62
N PRO A 431 -2.32 -8.79 -18.58
CA PRO A 431 -1.50 -9.50 -17.62
C PRO A 431 -0.01 -9.32 -17.92
N PHE A 432 0.81 -9.06 -16.90
CA PHE A 432 2.27 -9.16 -17.02
C PHE A 432 2.72 -10.61 -16.73
N ASN A 433 3.95 -10.95 -17.13
CA ASN A 433 4.50 -12.31 -16.99
C ASN A 433 5.58 -12.36 -15.88
N ILE A 434 5.40 -13.19 -14.84
CA ILE A 434 6.39 -13.31 -13.75
C ILE A 434 7.70 -13.93 -14.26
N GLY A 435 7.65 -14.86 -15.22
CA GLY A 435 8.84 -15.42 -15.87
C GLY A 435 9.69 -14.36 -16.57
N GLN A 436 9.06 -13.41 -17.28
CA GLN A 436 9.73 -12.24 -17.83
C GLN A 436 10.39 -11.41 -16.72
N CYS A 437 9.69 -11.12 -15.63
CA CYS A 437 10.27 -10.39 -14.51
C CYS A 437 11.47 -11.08 -13.90
N ARG A 438 11.36 -12.39 -13.70
CA ARG A 438 12.46 -13.18 -13.15
C ARG A 438 13.66 -13.17 -14.06
N ARG A 439 13.49 -13.16 -15.38
CA ARG A 439 14.59 -13.06 -16.35
C ARG A 439 15.21 -11.66 -16.37
N ASP A 440 14.37 -10.63 -16.50
CA ASP A 440 14.82 -9.28 -16.89
C ASP A 440 15.09 -8.35 -15.70
N CYS A 441 14.56 -8.66 -14.51
CA CYS A 441 14.70 -7.82 -13.31
C CYS A 441 15.51 -8.52 -12.21
N PRO A 442 16.78 -8.14 -11.97
CA PRO A 442 17.56 -8.68 -10.86
C PRO A 442 16.97 -8.33 -9.49
N ASN A 443 16.32 -7.16 -9.36
CA ASN A 443 15.67 -6.76 -8.10
C ASN A 443 14.53 -7.71 -7.71
N PHE A 444 13.80 -8.27 -8.69
CA PHE A 444 12.79 -9.30 -8.43
C PHE A 444 13.44 -10.54 -7.80
N ARG A 445 14.53 -11.05 -8.41
CA ARG A 445 15.24 -12.23 -7.91
C ARG A 445 15.85 -12.00 -6.53
N ALA A 446 16.37 -10.80 -6.27
CA ALA A 446 16.95 -10.45 -4.97
C ALA A 446 15.95 -10.54 -3.82
N ILE A 447 14.70 -10.12 -4.08
CA ILE A 447 13.58 -10.30 -3.15
C ILE A 447 13.12 -11.76 -3.13
N GLU A 448 12.92 -12.40 -4.29
CA GLU A 448 12.43 -13.78 -4.41
C GLU A 448 13.28 -14.77 -3.60
N ASP A 449 14.60 -14.61 -3.67
CA ASP A 449 15.58 -15.41 -2.96
C ASP A 449 15.58 -15.21 -1.43
N ARG A 450 14.91 -14.17 -0.92
CA ARG A 450 14.89 -13.77 0.50
C ARG A 450 13.47 -13.67 1.08
N LEU A 451 12.44 -14.06 0.34
CA LEU A 451 11.06 -14.11 0.83
C LEU A 451 10.91 -14.90 2.15
N PRO A 452 11.60 -16.05 2.36
CA PRO A 452 11.52 -16.75 3.64
C PRO A 452 11.96 -15.91 4.82
N ASN A 453 13.02 -15.08 4.68
CA ASN A 453 13.49 -14.23 5.79
C ASN A 453 12.44 -13.17 6.15
N ILE A 454 11.78 -12.59 5.15
CA ILE A 454 10.69 -11.63 5.38
C ILE A 454 9.49 -12.32 6.04
N LEU A 455 9.16 -13.55 5.64
CA LEU A 455 8.09 -14.32 6.28
C LEU A 455 8.45 -14.69 7.73
N ASP A 456 9.70 -15.08 8.01
CA ASP A 456 10.17 -15.33 9.37
C ASP A 456 10.00 -14.07 10.23
N PHE A 457 10.33 -12.88 9.70
CA PHE A 457 10.06 -11.62 10.38
C PHE A 457 8.56 -11.44 10.70
N PHE A 458 7.66 -11.80 9.79
CA PHE A 458 6.20 -11.72 10.01
C PHE A 458 5.69 -12.72 11.05
N MET A 459 6.47 -13.76 11.35
CA MET A 459 6.16 -14.78 12.37
C MET A 459 6.85 -14.50 13.71
N SER A 460 7.68 -13.45 13.77
CA SER A 460 8.47 -13.10 14.96
C SER A 460 7.64 -12.43 16.06
N ALA A 461 8.28 -12.18 17.20
CA ALA A 461 7.70 -11.43 18.31
C ALA A 461 7.21 -10.02 17.91
N GLU A 462 7.77 -9.43 16.84
CA GLU A 462 7.32 -8.13 16.33
C GLU A 462 5.90 -8.18 15.74
N ALA A 463 5.39 -9.37 15.38
CA ALA A 463 4.00 -9.56 14.96
C ALA A 463 3.05 -9.82 16.14
N HIS A 464 3.53 -9.97 17.37
CA HIS A 464 2.67 -10.28 18.50
C HIS A 464 1.65 -9.16 18.78
N ALA A 465 0.45 -9.57 19.21
CA ALA A 465 -0.63 -8.69 19.65
C ALA A 465 -0.15 -7.67 20.72
N THR A 466 -0.72 -6.48 20.66
CA THR A 466 -0.46 -5.33 21.52
C THR A 466 -1.69 -5.03 22.37
N ASP A 467 -1.87 -5.80 23.45
CA ASP A 467 -3.03 -5.71 24.33
C ASP A 467 -3.09 -4.37 25.10
N LEU A 468 -4.31 -3.85 25.30
CA LEU A 468 -4.53 -2.63 26.08
C LEU A 468 -4.03 -2.74 27.53
N ARG A 469 -4.20 -3.92 28.15
CA ARG A 469 -3.65 -4.22 29.48
C ARG A 469 -2.13 -4.01 29.49
N ALA A 470 -1.41 -4.56 28.51
CA ALA A 470 0.04 -4.45 28.45
C ALA A 470 0.47 -2.98 28.25
N ALA A 471 -0.25 -2.25 27.39
CA ALA A 471 0.00 -0.82 27.18
C ALA A 471 -0.17 -0.01 28.47
N ARG A 472 -1.24 -0.26 29.23
CA ARG A 472 -1.50 0.40 30.53
C ARG A 472 -0.48 0.01 31.59
N GLU A 473 -0.07 -1.26 31.63
CA GLU A 473 1.00 -1.71 32.53
C GLU A 473 2.31 -0.96 32.24
N ASN A 474 2.69 -0.85 30.97
CA ASN A 474 3.90 -0.14 30.56
C ASN A 474 3.83 1.36 30.95
N GLN A 475 2.67 2.00 30.79
CA GLN A 475 2.47 3.37 31.25
C GLN A 475 2.67 3.52 32.76
N LEU A 476 2.15 2.58 33.56
CA LEU A 476 2.36 2.58 35.01
C LEU A 476 3.81 2.34 35.39
N ARG A 477 4.51 1.44 34.67
CA ARG A 477 5.93 1.15 34.87
C ARG A 477 6.85 2.32 34.55
N ALA A 478 6.42 3.21 33.65
CA ALA A 478 7.17 4.43 33.35
C ALA A 478 7.32 5.36 34.57
N THR A 479 6.35 5.34 35.49
CA THR A 479 6.41 6.11 36.76
C THR A 479 6.77 5.25 37.97
N THR A 480 6.39 3.98 37.95
CA THR A 480 6.54 3.04 39.07
C THR A 480 7.06 1.70 38.53
N PRO A 481 8.39 1.48 38.46
CA PRO A 481 8.99 0.36 37.72
C PRO A 481 8.45 -1.05 38.04
N ASP A 482 8.07 -1.30 39.28
CA ASP A 482 7.54 -2.59 39.74
C ASP A 482 6.01 -2.71 39.63
N ALA A 483 5.33 -1.70 39.08
CA ALA A 483 3.88 -1.73 38.91
C ALA A 483 3.44 -2.97 38.11
N ARG A 484 2.29 -3.49 38.52
CA ARG A 484 1.58 -4.57 37.84
C ARG A 484 0.19 -4.08 37.50
N TYR A 485 -0.28 -4.45 36.31
CA TYR A 485 -1.63 -4.19 35.85
C TYR A 485 -2.17 -5.48 35.23
N THR A 486 -2.93 -6.20 36.03
CA THR A 486 -3.44 -7.54 35.72
C THR A 486 -4.62 -7.46 34.77
N GLU A 487 -5.03 -8.61 34.23
CA GLU A 487 -6.27 -8.71 33.46
C GLU A 487 -7.49 -8.30 34.29
N GLN A 488 -7.51 -8.64 35.58
CA GLN A 488 -8.58 -8.23 36.48
C GLN A 488 -8.62 -6.71 36.67
N ASP A 489 -7.46 -6.03 36.76
CA ASP A 489 -7.41 -4.57 36.84
C ASP A 489 -7.97 -3.90 35.58
N LEU A 490 -7.73 -4.50 34.40
CA LEU A 490 -8.33 -4.05 33.15
C LEU A 490 -9.84 -4.22 33.19
N ILE A 491 -10.34 -5.41 33.56
CA ILE A 491 -11.77 -5.71 33.69
C ILE A 491 -12.44 -4.72 34.65
N ASP A 492 -11.89 -4.53 35.84
CA ASP A 492 -12.43 -3.60 36.85
C ASP A 492 -12.46 -2.15 36.34
N THR A 493 -11.49 -1.77 35.49
CA THR A 493 -11.48 -0.45 34.84
C THR A 493 -12.57 -0.33 33.79
N LEU A 494 -12.74 -1.35 32.95
CA LEU A 494 -13.77 -1.39 31.92
C LEU A 494 -15.17 -1.45 32.51
N GLU A 495 -15.37 -2.19 33.60
CA GLU A 495 -16.68 -2.26 34.27
C GLU A 495 -17.05 -0.94 34.97
N ARG A 496 -16.07 -0.21 35.51
CA ARG A 496 -16.31 1.15 36.01
C ARG A 496 -16.74 2.11 34.90
N GLU A 497 -16.24 1.91 33.68
CA GLU A 497 -16.54 2.78 32.53
C GLU A 497 -17.85 2.39 31.83
N PHE A 498 -18.10 1.10 31.62
CA PHE A 498 -19.19 0.59 30.78
C PHE A 498 -20.34 -0.06 31.56
N GLY A 499 -20.16 -0.30 32.86
CA GLY A 499 -21.14 -0.88 33.77
C GLY A 499 -20.69 -2.23 34.36
N ASN A 500 -21.29 -2.59 35.50
CA ASN A 500 -21.00 -3.85 36.19
C ASN A 500 -21.21 -5.05 35.24
N ASN A 501 -20.30 -6.03 35.29
CA ASN A 501 -20.35 -7.24 34.47
C ASN A 501 -20.30 -6.99 32.94
N ALA A 502 -19.84 -5.81 32.51
CA ALA A 502 -19.82 -5.44 31.09
C ALA A 502 -18.95 -6.38 30.24
N VAL A 503 -17.78 -6.79 30.72
CA VAL A 503 -16.85 -7.66 29.96
C VAL A 503 -17.46 -9.04 29.75
N ALA A 504 -17.99 -9.67 30.80
CA ALA A 504 -18.59 -11.00 30.70
C ALA A 504 -19.86 -11.00 29.84
N ARG A 505 -20.73 -9.97 30.00
CA ARG A 505 -21.90 -9.78 29.13
C ARG A 505 -21.50 -9.56 27.67
N GLY A 506 -20.44 -8.77 27.43
CA GLY A 506 -19.90 -8.50 26.11
C GLY A 506 -19.40 -9.75 25.41
N ARG A 507 -18.75 -10.67 26.16
CA ARG A 507 -18.34 -11.98 25.67
C ARG A 507 -19.51 -12.80 25.16
N GLU A 508 -20.61 -12.85 25.91
CA GLU A 508 -21.82 -13.59 25.51
C GLU A 508 -22.44 -13.01 24.22
N ILE A 509 -22.52 -11.68 24.13
CA ILE A 509 -23.02 -10.99 22.93
C ILE A 509 -22.12 -11.29 21.72
N PHE A 510 -20.81 -11.18 21.90
CA PHE A 510 -19.84 -11.45 20.85
C PHE A 510 -19.97 -12.90 20.35
N ALA A 511 -20.01 -13.87 21.25
CA ALA A 511 -20.16 -15.28 20.91
C ALA A 511 -21.42 -15.55 20.08
N ASN A 512 -22.54 -14.93 20.44
CA ASN A 512 -23.83 -15.18 19.79
C ASN A 512 -24.05 -14.38 18.50
N THR A 513 -23.35 -13.25 18.32
CA THR A 513 -23.65 -12.29 17.25
C THR A 513 -22.48 -12.10 16.26
N CYS A 514 -21.24 -12.15 16.74
CA CYS A 514 -20.06 -11.72 16.00
C CYS A 514 -19.09 -12.87 15.68
N ALA A 515 -19.00 -13.87 16.56
CA ALA A 515 -17.98 -14.91 16.50
C ALA A 515 -18.03 -15.76 15.22
N ARG A 516 -19.20 -15.92 14.58
CA ARG A 516 -19.30 -16.62 13.29
C ARG A 516 -18.32 -16.08 12.24
N CYS A 517 -18.19 -14.75 12.18
CA CYS A 517 -17.23 -14.08 11.30
C CYS A 517 -15.88 -13.87 11.99
N HIS A 518 -15.89 -13.53 13.28
CA HIS A 518 -14.70 -13.07 14.01
C HIS A 518 -14.08 -14.08 14.97
N SER A 519 -14.22 -15.38 14.71
CA SER A 519 -13.57 -16.47 15.46
C SER A 519 -12.77 -17.32 14.48
N SER A 520 -11.48 -17.52 14.75
CA SER A 520 -10.69 -18.51 13.98
C SER A 520 -11.01 -19.94 14.40
N GLN A 521 -11.55 -20.11 15.61
CA GLN A 521 -12.00 -21.41 16.09
C GLN A 521 -13.38 -21.76 15.51
N PRO A 522 -13.57 -22.99 15.00
CA PRO A 522 -14.86 -23.42 14.47
C PRO A 522 -15.85 -23.69 15.60
N GLU A 523 -17.12 -23.37 15.38
CA GLU A 523 -18.22 -23.71 16.32
C GLU A 523 -18.22 -25.20 16.70
N ALA A 524 -17.89 -26.07 15.73
CA ALA A 524 -17.81 -27.51 15.92
C ALA A 524 -16.79 -27.95 16.99
N ALA A 525 -15.81 -27.12 17.35
CA ALA A 525 -14.84 -27.44 18.39
C ALA A 525 -15.49 -27.58 19.78
N THR A 526 -16.56 -26.83 20.04
CA THR A 526 -17.24 -26.79 21.35
C THR A 526 -18.76 -26.97 21.27
N GLY A 527 -19.31 -27.15 20.06
CA GLY A 527 -20.74 -27.27 19.78
C GLY A 527 -21.49 -25.93 19.72
N GLN A 528 -20.96 -24.88 20.35
CA GLN A 528 -21.47 -23.51 20.32
C GLN A 528 -20.33 -22.52 20.59
N PHE A 529 -20.36 -21.34 19.95
CA PHE A 529 -19.36 -20.29 20.17
C PHE A 529 -19.32 -19.78 21.61
N ALA A 530 -20.46 -19.81 22.33
CA ALA A 530 -20.55 -19.34 23.72
C ALA A 530 -19.69 -20.15 24.72
N SER A 531 -19.25 -21.35 24.34
CA SER A 531 -18.38 -22.20 25.14
C SER A 531 -16.89 -21.98 24.86
N LEU A 532 -16.53 -21.10 23.92
CA LEU A 532 -15.13 -20.80 23.61
C LEU A 532 -14.55 -19.81 24.64
N ASP A 533 -13.28 -20.03 24.97
CA ASP A 533 -12.47 -19.07 25.68
C ASP A 533 -11.62 -18.29 24.66
N PHE A 534 -12.08 -17.10 24.31
CA PHE A 534 -11.40 -16.21 23.35
C PHE A 534 -10.08 -15.62 23.89
N HIS A 535 -9.83 -15.72 25.19
CA HIS A 535 -8.57 -15.29 25.83
C HIS A 535 -7.56 -16.43 25.96
N LYS A 536 -7.95 -17.66 25.63
CA LYS A 536 -7.09 -18.84 25.79
C LYS A 536 -5.78 -18.69 25.00
N ILE A 537 -4.68 -18.87 25.72
CA ILE A 537 -3.33 -18.85 25.17
C ILE A 537 -2.90 -20.26 24.81
N ASP A 538 -2.36 -20.42 23.61
CA ASP A 538 -1.65 -21.62 23.20
C ASP A 538 -0.28 -21.66 23.88
N LEU A 539 -0.07 -22.64 24.76
CA LEU A 539 1.15 -22.74 25.57
C LEU A 539 2.43 -22.96 24.73
N GLY A 540 2.31 -23.51 23.52
CA GLY A 540 3.44 -23.74 22.63
C GLY A 540 3.99 -22.45 22.02
N SER A 541 3.10 -21.57 21.55
CA SER A 541 3.47 -20.30 20.90
C SER A 541 3.44 -19.08 21.83
N GLY A 542 2.73 -19.15 22.96
CA GLY A 542 2.45 -18.00 23.81
C GLY A 542 1.46 -17.00 23.20
N MET A 543 0.85 -17.32 22.05
CA MET A 543 -0.15 -16.49 21.37
C MET A 543 -1.57 -16.98 21.69
N ARG A 544 -2.59 -16.12 21.51
CA ARG A 544 -3.99 -16.54 21.62
C ARG A 544 -4.31 -17.64 20.59
N GLU A 545 -5.08 -18.63 21.02
CA GLU A 545 -5.60 -19.67 20.12
C GLU A 545 -6.58 -19.10 19.11
N ASP A 546 -7.44 -18.18 19.55
CA ASP A 546 -8.32 -17.43 18.66
C ASP A 546 -7.62 -16.19 18.09
N TRP A 547 -7.63 -16.07 16.77
CA TRP A 547 -7.08 -14.93 16.03
C TRP A 547 -8.11 -13.80 15.85
N LEU A 548 -9.32 -13.97 16.39
CA LEU A 548 -10.45 -13.03 16.29
C LEU A 548 -10.83 -12.63 14.87
N GLY A 549 -10.72 -13.58 13.95
CA GLY A 549 -11.03 -13.47 12.53
C GLY A 549 -11.00 -14.85 11.87
N ASN A 550 -11.69 -15.03 10.75
CA ASN A 550 -11.78 -16.34 10.10
C ASN A 550 -11.21 -16.37 8.67
N ASP A 551 -10.92 -15.19 8.07
CA ASP A 551 -10.42 -15.00 6.70
C ASP A 551 -11.24 -15.69 5.59
N ARG A 552 -12.47 -16.11 5.90
CA ARG A 552 -13.37 -16.72 4.91
C ARG A 552 -13.94 -15.63 4.02
N GLY A 553 -14.05 -15.93 2.72
CA GLY A 553 -14.74 -15.06 1.77
C GLY A 553 -16.23 -14.96 2.11
N THR A 554 -16.64 -13.84 2.66
CA THR A 554 -18.03 -13.55 3.02
C THR A 554 -18.64 -12.61 1.97
N PRO A 555 -19.85 -12.90 1.45
CA PRO A 555 -20.50 -12.03 0.46
C PRO A 555 -20.63 -10.59 0.97
N VAL A 556 -20.31 -9.62 0.12
CA VAL A 556 -20.33 -8.20 0.51
C VAL A 556 -21.74 -7.72 0.85
N SER A 557 -22.77 -8.31 0.26
CA SER A 557 -24.17 -8.05 0.61
C SER A 557 -24.52 -8.50 2.03
N GLU A 558 -23.83 -9.51 2.57
CA GLU A 558 -23.95 -9.93 3.96
C GLU A 558 -23.15 -9.02 4.89
N VAL A 559 -21.90 -8.70 4.55
CA VAL A 559 -21.04 -7.80 5.35
C VAL A 559 -21.65 -6.38 5.44
N GLY A 560 -22.25 -5.92 4.34
CA GLY A 560 -23.02 -4.69 4.23
C GLY A 560 -22.22 -3.39 4.12
N THR A 561 -20.88 -3.42 4.18
CA THR A 561 -20.01 -2.22 4.12
C THR A 561 -19.85 -1.66 2.71
N PHE A 562 -19.18 -0.50 2.57
CA PHE A 562 -18.83 0.10 1.27
C PHE A 562 -18.25 -0.94 0.30
N ARG A 563 -18.99 -1.32 -0.73
CA ARG A 563 -18.71 -2.56 -1.49
C ARG A 563 -17.67 -2.44 -2.60
N CYS A 564 -17.23 -1.24 -2.98
CA CYS A 564 -16.38 -1.08 -4.16
C CYS A 564 -15.06 -1.85 -4.06
N ARG A 565 -14.53 -2.04 -2.84
CA ARG A 565 -13.32 -2.85 -2.65
C ARG A 565 -13.52 -4.33 -2.90
N ALA A 566 -14.68 -4.90 -2.56
CA ALA A 566 -15.01 -6.30 -2.87
C ALA A 566 -15.10 -6.53 -4.40
N LEU A 567 -15.25 -5.47 -5.19
CA LEU A 567 -15.35 -5.55 -6.64
C LEU A 567 -14.02 -5.40 -7.36
N HIS A 568 -12.88 -5.20 -6.68
CA HIS A 568 -11.58 -5.04 -7.37
C HIS A 568 -11.27 -6.24 -8.27
N SER A 569 -10.69 -6.00 -9.45
CA SER A 569 -10.55 -7.04 -10.49
C SER A 569 -9.11 -7.30 -10.93
N ASN A 570 -8.12 -6.65 -10.31
CA ASN A 570 -6.75 -6.67 -10.83
C ASN A 570 -6.10 -8.07 -10.89
N HIS A 571 -6.59 -9.06 -10.13
CA HIS A 571 -6.09 -10.44 -10.08
C HIS A 571 -6.92 -11.43 -10.94
N MET A 572 -7.97 -10.92 -11.58
CA MET A 572 -8.83 -11.68 -12.48
C MET A 572 -8.13 -11.97 -13.81
N THR A 573 -8.67 -12.94 -14.55
CA THR A 573 -8.13 -13.31 -15.87
C THR A 573 -8.17 -12.12 -16.82
N GLY A 574 -7.06 -11.85 -17.51
CA GLY A 574 -6.89 -10.72 -18.42
C GLY A 574 -6.39 -9.43 -17.75
N HIS A 575 -6.29 -9.39 -16.42
CA HIS A 575 -5.84 -8.22 -15.68
C HIS A 575 -4.38 -8.34 -15.23
N ILE A 576 -3.80 -7.19 -14.85
CA ILE A 576 -2.37 -7.05 -14.61
C ILE A 576 -1.83 -8.06 -13.59
N TRP A 577 -2.49 -8.25 -12.45
CA TRP A 577 -2.04 -9.17 -11.39
C TRP A 577 -2.61 -10.60 -11.54
N GLN A 578 -2.99 -11.03 -12.75
CA GLN A 578 -3.55 -12.37 -12.96
C GLN A 578 -2.68 -13.49 -12.39
N GLU A 579 -1.35 -13.43 -12.50
CA GLU A 579 -0.50 -14.49 -11.94
C GLU A 579 -0.47 -14.54 -10.40
N TYR A 580 -1.17 -13.64 -9.71
CA TYR A 580 -1.34 -13.61 -8.25
C TYR A 580 -2.75 -14.02 -7.77
N GLY A 581 -3.63 -14.45 -8.68
CA GLY A 581 -4.96 -15.00 -8.34
C GLY A 581 -5.03 -16.52 -8.49
N SER A 582 -5.57 -17.22 -7.48
CA SER A 582 -5.80 -18.68 -7.53
C SER A 582 -6.99 -19.04 -8.41
N GLU A 583 -7.03 -20.29 -8.88
CA GLU A 583 -8.19 -20.80 -9.63
C GLU A 583 -9.40 -21.01 -8.72
N THR A 584 -9.19 -21.35 -7.44
CA THR A 584 -10.29 -21.42 -6.46
C THR A 584 -10.96 -20.07 -6.26
N LEU A 585 -10.17 -18.99 -6.12
CA LEU A 585 -10.71 -17.64 -6.01
C LEU A 585 -11.55 -17.30 -7.24
N ARG A 586 -11.04 -17.55 -8.45
CA ARG A 586 -11.79 -17.30 -9.70
C ARG A 586 -13.01 -18.19 -9.87
N ALA A 587 -13.01 -19.38 -9.27
CA ALA A 587 -14.14 -20.31 -9.31
C ALA A 587 -15.25 -19.94 -8.32
N GLN A 588 -14.95 -19.10 -7.32
CA GLN A 588 -15.95 -18.63 -6.36
C GLN A 588 -17.07 -17.87 -7.10
N PRO A 589 -18.35 -18.26 -6.95
CA PRO A 589 -19.45 -17.54 -7.57
C PRO A 589 -19.50 -16.08 -7.13
N PRO A 590 -19.92 -15.14 -7.99
CA PRO A 590 -20.14 -13.75 -7.58
C PRO A 590 -21.30 -13.67 -6.57
N ASP A 591 -21.29 -12.62 -5.74
CA ASP A 591 -22.40 -12.33 -4.83
C ASP A 591 -23.69 -12.03 -5.64
N PRO A 592 -24.74 -12.87 -5.52
CA PRO A 592 -25.96 -12.72 -6.33
C PRO A 592 -26.79 -11.47 -6.00
N ASN A 593 -26.52 -10.82 -4.86
CA ASN A 593 -27.24 -9.62 -4.42
C ASN A 593 -26.56 -8.32 -4.87
N VAL A 594 -25.41 -8.41 -5.54
CA VAL A 594 -24.68 -7.26 -6.07
C VAL A 594 -25.00 -7.11 -7.56
N LYS A 595 -25.47 -5.93 -7.96
CA LYS A 595 -25.91 -5.65 -9.34
C LYS A 595 -24.76 -5.28 -10.27
N GLU A 596 -23.66 -4.81 -9.70
CA GLU A 596 -22.45 -4.49 -10.45
C GLU A 596 -21.85 -5.73 -11.14
N PRO A 597 -21.11 -5.57 -12.25
CA PRO A 597 -20.51 -6.71 -12.94
C PRO A 597 -19.62 -7.53 -12.00
N GLY A 598 -19.94 -8.82 -11.85
CA GLY A 598 -19.13 -9.80 -11.12
C GLY A 598 -18.73 -10.95 -12.05
N ASP A 599 -17.43 -11.09 -12.28
CA ASP A 599 -16.77 -12.35 -12.63
C ASP A 599 -16.31 -13.05 -11.32
N GLY A 600 -16.03 -14.36 -11.39
CA GLY A 600 -15.85 -15.17 -10.18
C GLY A 600 -14.77 -14.64 -9.22
N GLY A 601 -14.91 -14.89 -7.92
CA GLY A 601 -14.03 -14.36 -6.86
C GLY A 601 -14.39 -12.96 -6.37
N ARG A 602 -15.04 -12.13 -7.19
CA ARG A 602 -15.45 -10.77 -6.80
C ARG A 602 -16.72 -10.77 -5.98
N GLY A 603 -16.95 -9.66 -5.26
CA GLY A 603 -18.12 -9.46 -4.41
C GLY A 603 -17.98 -10.07 -3.01
N HIS A 604 -16.77 -10.42 -2.58
CA HIS A 604 -16.53 -11.02 -1.26
C HIS A 604 -15.47 -10.22 -0.49
N TYR A 605 -15.60 -10.22 0.83
CA TYR A 605 -14.56 -9.74 1.73
C TYR A 605 -14.02 -10.88 2.59
N ARG A 606 -12.71 -10.85 2.82
CA ARG A 606 -12.09 -11.55 3.95
C ARG A 606 -12.06 -10.59 5.13
N ASN A 607 -12.53 -11.04 6.29
CA ASN A 607 -12.57 -10.18 7.45
C ASN A 607 -11.17 -9.92 8.02
N ILE A 608 -11.06 -8.86 8.81
CA ILE A 608 -9.83 -8.56 9.56
C ILE A 608 -9.94 -9.16 10.97
N SER A 609 -8.78 -9.43 11.58
CA SER A 609 -8.70 -9.73 13.00
C SER A 609 -9.17 -8.55 13.84
N LEU A 610 -9.84 -8.85 14.95
CA LEU A 610 -10.16 -7.88 16.00
C LEU A 610 -9.10 -7.82 17.11
N LEU A 611 -7.97 -8.54 16.96
CA LEU A 611 -6.81 -8.31 17.83
C LEU A 611 -6.33 -6.87 17.69
N ASN A 612 -5.96 -6.25 18.80
CA ASN A 612 -5.49 -4.86 18.84
C ASN A 612 -6.51 -3.84 18.32
N LEU A 613 -7.82 -4.16 18.32
CA LEU A 613 -8.84 -3.27 17.75
C LEU A 613 -8.79 -1.87 18.38
N TRP A 614 -8.43 -1.80 19.67
CA TRP A 614 -8.24 -0.53 20.40
C TRP A 614 -7.15 0.37 19.81
N ALA A 615 -6.15 -0.23 19.14
CA ALA A 615 -4.97 0.46 18.63
C ALA A 615 -5.07 0.87 17.15
N HIS A 616 -6.05 0.33 16.41
CA HIS A 616 -6.14 0.42 14.93
C HIS A 616 -7.39 1.15 14.40
N ALA A 617 -8.18 1.78 15.28
CA ALA A 617 -9.28 2.64 14.87
C ALA A 617 -8.80 3.86 14.04
N PRO A 618 -9.62 4.43 13.13
CA PRO A 618 -11.01 4.10 12.79
C PRO A 618 -11.15 2.76 12.04
N PHE A 619 -12.38 2.27 11.88
CA PHE A 619 -12.64 0.93 11.36
C PHE A 619 -13.11 0.91 9.91
N LEU A 620 -13.37 -0.33 9.44
CA LEU A 620 -13.67 -0.73 8.08
C LEU A 620 -12.45 -0.64 7.15
N HIS A 621 -12.54 -1.30 6.01
CA HIS A 621 -11.43 -1.38 5.06
C HIS A 621 -11.01 -0.02 4.49
N ASN A 622 -11.77 1.05 4.68
CA ASN A 622 -11.51 2.40 4.16
C ASN A 622 -11.35 3.45 5.28
N ASN A 623 -11.27 3.05 6.55
CA ASN A 623 -11.19 3.92 7.73
C ASN A 623 -12.32 4.95 7.87
N ALA A 624 -13.49 4.69 7.27
CA ALA A 624 -14.60 5.65 7.27
C ALA A 624 -15.45 5.62 8.55
N LEU A 625 -15.29 4.61 9.41
CA LEU A 625 -16.13 4.39 10.58
C LEU A 625 -15.44 4.81 11.88
N GLY A 626 -15.96 5.86 12.52
CA GLY A 626 -15.26 6.65 13.55
C GLY A 626 -14.87 8.04 13.04
N PRO A 627 -14.50 8.98 13.91
CA PRO A 627 -14.24 10.37 13.51
C PRO A 627 -13.14 10.47 12.44
N GLU A 628 -13.25 11.47 11.55
CA GLU A 628 -12.20 11.75 10.57
C GLU A 628 -10.88 12.15 11.25
N LEU A 629 -9.75 11.65 10.77
CA LEU A 629 -8.43 11.93 11.36
C LEU A 629 -7.73 13.12 10.69
N CYS A 630 -7.06 13.95 11.49
CA CYS A 630 -6.25 15.08 11.01
C CYS A 630 -4.99 15.28 11.86
N GLY A 631 -3.89 15.77 11.30
CA GLY A 631 -2.69 16.09 12.09
C GLY A 631 -2.59 17.56 12.52
N LYS A 632 -3.45 18.43 11.96
CA LYS A 632 -3.40 19.90 12.11
C LYS A 632 -1.96 20.44 11.91
N PRO A 633 -1.39 20.25 10.72
CA PRO A 633 -0.03 20.70 10.44
C PRO A 633 0.08 22.22 10.58
N GLN A 634 1.26 22.70 10.92
CA GLN A 634 1.53 24.14 11.01
C GLN A 634 1.39 24.84 9.65
N HIS A 635 1.67 24.11 8.57
CA HIS A 635 1.53 24.61 7.21
C HIS A 635 0.14 24.27 6.65
N ALA A 636 -0.71 25.28 6.50
CA ALA A 636 -2.07 25.13 5.96
C ALA A 636 -2.13 24.49 4.57
N ALA A 637 -1.08 24.66 3.75
CA ALA A 637 -0.98 24.00 2.46
C ALA A 637 -0.92 22.45 2.57
N ASN A 638 -0.56 21.90 3.73
CA ASN A 638 -0.54 20.45 3.98
C ASN A 638 -1.73 20.00 4.85
N ASP A 639 -2.70 20.87 5.16
CA ASP A 639 -3.90 20.49 5.90
C ASP A 639 -4.96 19.87 4.96
N PHE A 640 -4.74 18.61 4.58
CA PHE A 640 -5.61 17.89 3.66
C PHE A 640 -7.03 17.68 4.18
N TYR A 641 -7.22 17.67 5.50
CA TYR A 641 -8.56 17.56 6.08
C TYR A 641 -9.37 18.84 5.83
N ALA A 642 -8.76 20.01 6.05
CA ALA A 642 -9.38 21.29 5.72
C ALA A 642 -9.66 21.42 4.20
N MET A 643 -8.82 20.84 3.35
CA MET A 643 -9.02 20.83 1.89
C MET A 643 -10.12 19.87 1.42
N ARG A 644 -10.38 18.79 2.15
CA ARG A 644 -11.34 17.74 1.77
C ARG A 644 -12.25 17.34 2.94
N PRO A 645 -13.18 18.21 3.36
CA PRO A 645 -14.25 17.80 4.27
C PRO A 645 -15.10 16.70 3.62
N ARG A 646 -15.67 15.82 4.45
CA ARG A 646 -16.34 14.60 3.97
C ARG A 646 -17.74 14.39 4.51
N TYR A 647 -18.15 15.11 5.55
CA TYR A 647 -19.49 14.94 6.10
C TYR A 647 -20.50 15.62 5.18
N VAL A 648 -21.53 14.87 4.79
CA VAL A 648 -22.56 15.31 3.86
C VAL A 648 -23.95 15.15 4.46
N ASP A 649 -24.91 15.89 3.92
CA ASP A 649 -26.31 15.59 4.13
C ASP A 649 -26.68 14.25 3.47
N GLY A 650 -27.49 13.42 4.13
CA GLY A 650 -27.81 12.08 3.64
C GLY A 650 -28.73 12.03 2.40
N SER A 651 -29.36 13.14 2.01
CA SER A 651 -30.36 13.17 0.94
C SER A 651 -29.78 13.64 -0.40
N SER A 652 -29.21 14.85 -0.43
CA SER A 652 -28.55 15.44 -1.58
C SER A 652 -27.09 15.05 -1.70
N VAL A 653 -26.44 14.48 -0.67
CA VAL A 653 -24.99 14.20 -0.69
C VAL A 653 -24.22 15.49 -1.00
N LYS A 654 -24.61 16.57 -0.31
CA LYS A 654 -23.95 17.88 -0.32
C LYS A 654 -23.16 18.03 0.97
N LEU A 655 -22.00 18.67 0.92
CA LEU A 655 -21.22 18.97 2.12
C LEU A 655 -22.08 19.71 3.15
N LEU A 656 -22.00 19.27 4.41
CA LEU A 656 -22.55 20.05 5.50
C LEU A 656 -21.84 21.42 5.55
N PRO A 657 -22.54 22.50 5.95
CA PRO A 657 -21.92 23.79 6.23
C PRO A 657 -20.71 23.66 7.17
N ALA A 658 -19.72 24.53 7.04
CA ALA A 658 -18.46 24.44 7.78
C ALA A 658 -18.67 24.38 9.30
N GLU A 659 -19.65 25.11 9.82
CA GLU A 659 -20.05 25.13 11.22
C GLU A 659 -20.76 23.86 11.70
N GLN A 660 -21.20 23.01 10.77
CA GLN A 660 -21.84 21.71 11.03
C GLN A 660 -20.90 20.53 10.72
N GLN A 661 -19.74 20.76 10.11
CA GLN A 661 -18.70 19.74 9.98
C GLN A 661 -18.17 19.40 11.38
N PRO A 662 -18.27 18.13 11.83
CA PRO A 662 -17.63 17.71 13.06
C PRO A 662 -16.13 17.99 13.04
N ALA A 663 -15.57 18.37 14.19
CA ALA A 663 -14.12 18.49 14.31
C ALA A 663 -13.45 17.13 14.08
N CYS A 664 -12.34 17.13 13.35
CA CYS A 664 -11.51 15.95 13.21
C CYS A 664 -10.87 15.54 14.54
N PHE A 665 -10.60 14.24 14.66
CA PHE A 665 -9.78 13.68 15.72
C PHE A 665 -8.30 13.92 15.38
N GLU A 666 -7.62 14.71 16.22
CA GLU A 666 -6.20 14.98 16.04
C GLU A 666 -5.36 13.70 16.18
N TYR A 667 -4.30 13.58 15.36
CA TYR A 667 -3.36 12.47 15.47
C TYR A 667 -2.79 12.40 16.88
N ASP A 668 -3.12 11.33 17.58
CA ASP A 668 -2.70 11.07 18.95
C ASP A 668 -2.27 9.60 19.07
N PRO A 669 -0.98 9.30 18.88
CA PRO A 669 -0.48 7.93 18.92
C PRO A 669 -0.39 7.34 20.33
N SER A 670 -0.70 8.12 21.37
CA SER A 670 -0.67 7.66 22.76
C SER A 670 -1.69 6.55 23.02
N VAL A 671 -1.52 5.81 24.13
CA VAL A 671 -2.45 4.76 24.55
C VAL A 671 -3.87 5.34 24.74
N GLU A 672 -3.98 6.50 25.39
CA GLU A 672 -5.28 7.14 25.63
C GLU A 672 -5.89 7.69 24.34
N GLY A 673 -5.09 8.29 23.46
CA GLY A 673 -5.52 8.75 22.15
C GLY A 673 -6.17 7.62 21.33
N ARG A 674 -5.48 6.50 21.20
CA ARG A 674 -5.97 5.31 20.51
C ARG A 674 -7.23 4.74 21.17
N TYR A 675 -7.23 4.58 22.50
CA TYR A 675 -8.39 4.06 23.23
C TYR A 675 -9.63 4.97 23.11
N ARG A 676 -9.44 6.30 23.10
CA ARG A 676 -10.53 7.26 22.87
C ARG A 676 -11.08 7.13 21.44
N LEU A 677 -10.20 7.04 20.45
CA LEU A 677 -10.58 6.86 19.05
C LEU A 677 -11.33 5.52 18.84
N TYR A 678 -10.88 4.45 19.48
CA TYR A 678 -11.55 3.16 19.53
C TYR A 678 -12.98 3.27 20.04
N LYS A 679 -13.19 3.92 21.21
CA LYS A 679 -14.53 4.09 21.79
C LYS A 679 -15.46 4.86 20.86
N MET A 680 -14.99 5.97 20.28
CA MET A 680 -15.78 6.76 19.33
C MET A 680 -16.13 5.97 18.07
N SER A 681 -15.18 5.18 17.56
CA SER A 681 -15.38 4.34 16.36
C SER A 681 -16.36 3.19 16.62
N MET A 682 -16.30 2.56 17.80
CA MET A 682 -17.27 1.55 18.21
C MET A 682 -18.67 2.14 18.45
N GLN A 683 -18.76 3.36 18.98
CA GLN A 683 -20.03 4.05 19.14
C GLN A 683 -20.69 4.33 17.78
N GLU A 684 -19.95 4.85 16.81
CA GLU A 684 -20.46 4.98 15.43
C GLU A 684 -20.84 3.62 14.86
N LEU A 685 -20.02 2.59 15.07
CA LEU A 685 -20.27 1.25 14.56
C LEU A 685 -21.62 0.69 15.04
N LEU A 686 -21.85 0.71 16.35
CA LEU A 686 -23.03 0.10 16.97
C LEU A 686 -24.27 1.01 16.90
N ASN A 687 -24.15 2.22 16.37
CA ASN A 687 -25.25 3.18 16.23
C ASN A 687 -25.35 3.74 14.79
N PRO A 688 -25.63 2.91 13.77
CA PRO A 688 -25.70 3.36 12.38
C PRO A 688 -26.67 4.52 12.15
N ALA A 689 -27.81 4.54 12.85
CA ALA A 689 -28.80 5.62 12.74
C ALA A 689 -28.29 6.99 13.25
N GLN A 690 -27.20 7.02 14.03
CA GLN A 690 -26.60 8.25 14.55
C GLN A 690 -25.42 8.74 13.69
N ARG A 691 -24.99 7.95 12.69
CA ARG A 691 -23.85 8.32 11.84
C ARG A 691 -24.22 9.50 10.95
N ILE A 692 -23.31 10.46 10.83
CA ILE A 692 -23.37 11.45 9.77
C ILE A 692 -22.74 10.80 8.52
N PRO A 693 -23.43 10.77 7.37
CA PRO A 693 -22.89 10.17 6.15
C PRO A 693 -21.59 10.84 5.71
N LYS A 694 -20.63 10.02 5.27
CA LYS A 694 -19.34 10.49 4.76
C LYS A 694 -19.17 10.12 3.30
N VAL A 695 -18.78 11.10 2.50
CA VAL A 695 -18.52 10.96 1.07
C VAL A 695 -17.36 11.86 0.69
N THR A 696 -16.43 11.32 -0.09
CA THR A 696 -15.38 12.12 -0.71
C THR A 696 -15.93 12.81 -1.95
N LEU A 697 -16.12 14.12 -1.86
CA LEU A 697 -16.60 14.96 -2.96
C LEU A 697 -15.44 15.60 -3.71
N LEU A 698 -15.72 16.07 -4.93
CA LEU A 698 -14.87 17.06 -5.58
C LEU A 698 -14.86 18.34 -4.74
N SER A 699 -13.67 18.83 -4.39
CA SER A 699 -13.55 20.06 -3.59
C SER A 699 -13.78 21.33 -4.41
N GLU A 700 -13.63 21.25 -5.74
CA GLU A 700 -13.78 22.35 -6.69
C GLU A 700 -14.05 21.83 -8.10
N ASP A 701 -14.41 22.73 -9.01
CA ASP A 701 -14.66 22.40 -10.41
C ASP A 701 -13.37 21.95 -11.10
N VAL A 702 -13.44 20.85 -11.85
CA VAL A 702 -12.30 20.28 -12.58
C VAL A 702 -12.45 20.58 -14.06
N THR A 703 -11.51 21.33 -14.64
CA THR A 703 -11.52 21.64 -16.07
C THR A 703 -10.49 20.80 -16.83
N LEU A 704 -10.98 19.93 -17.70
CA LEU A 704 -10.19 19.13 -18.63
C LEU A 704 -10.03 19.88 -19.96
N ARG A 705 -8.80 19.99 -20.43
CA ARG A 705 -8.46 20.60 -21.72
C ARG A 705 -8.02 19.52 -22.71
N MET A 706 -8.75 19.36 -23.81
CA MET A 706 -8.53 18.30 -24.78
C MET A 706 -8.14 18.89 -26.14
N GLY A 707 -6.90 18.66 -26.56
CA GLY A 707 -6.37 19.06 -27.87
C GLY A 707 -4.86 19.36 -27.85
N PRO A 708 -4.22 19.51 -29.02
CA PRO A 708 -2.84 19.96 -29.11
C PRO A 708 -2.63 21.31 -28.42
N ARG A 709 -1.51 21.43 -27.72
CA ARG A 709 -1.04 22.71 -27.17
C ARG A 709 0.11 23.22 -28.01
N LEU A 710 0.06 24.48 -28.39
CA LEU A 710 1.11 25.19 -29.10
C LEU A 710 1.84 26.12 -28.14
N TRP A 711 3.17 26.11 -28.23
CA TRP A 711 4.05 26.99 -27.47
C TRP A 711 4.76 27.93 -28.43
N ASP A 712 4.75 29.23 -28.13
CA ASP A 712 5.35 30.27 -28.95
C ASP A 712 6.71 30.76 -28.40
N GLY A 713 7.24 30.11 -27.37
CA GLY A 713 8.47 30.52 -26.69
C GLY A 713 8.25 31.49 -25.51
N THR A 714 7.01 31.90 -25.22
CA THR A 714 6.68 32.73 -24.04
C THR A 714 6.26 31.87 -22.83
N ALA A 715 5.96 32.45 -21.67
CA ALA A 715 5.42 31.68 -20.55
C ALA A 715 3.98 31.16 -20.77
N LYS A 716 3.36 31.43 -21.94
CA LYS A 716 1.97 31.10 -22.25
C LYS A 716 1.88 30.09 -23.40
N GLU A 717 0.90 29.21 -23.33
CA GLU A 717 0.56 28.28 -24.41
C GLU A 717 -0.81 28.61 -25.00
N MET A 718 -1.09 28.08 -26.19
CA MET A 718 -2.39 28.15 -26.84
C MET A 718 -2.97 26.74 -27.03
N LEU A 719 -4.21 26.51 -26.61
CA LEU A 719 -4.92 25.25 -26.82
C LEU A 719 -5.65 25.26 -28.17
N LEU A 720 -5.35 24.29 -29.04
CA LEU A 720 -6.12 23.98 -30.24
C LEU A 720 -7.09 22.84 -29.97
N GLY A 721 -8.19 23.11 -29.27
CA GLY A 721 -9.06 22.05 -28.77
C GLY A 721 -10.33 22.56 -28.12
N PHE A 722 -10.85 21.80 -27.15
CA PHE A 722 -12.00 22.19 -26.35
C PHE A 722 -11.75 21.99 -24.86
N GLU A 723 -12.56 22.67 -24.06
CA GLU A 723 -12.56 22.57 -22.61
C GLU A 723 -13.82 21.85 -22.14
N LEU A 724 -13.67 21.02 -21.11
CA LEU A 724 -14.74 20.28 -20.47
C LEU A 724 -14.64 20.50 -18.96
N THR A 725 -15.59 21.20 -18.37
CA THR A 725 -15.62 21.42 -16.92
C THR A 725 -16.58 20.45 -16.25
N ILE A 726 -16.05 19.64 -15.34
CA ILE A 726 -16.80 18.80 -14.42
C ILE A 726 -17.07 19.65 -13.18
N PRO A 727 -18.31 20.08 -12.92
CA PRO A 727 -18.60 20.89 -11.76
C PRO A 727 -18.48 20.05 -10.47
N SER A 728 -18.10 20.70 -9.38
CA SER A 728 -18.11 20.13 -8.04
C SER A 728 -19.53 19.83 -7.52
N GLU A 729 -20.53 20.54 -8.05
CA GLU A 729 -21.95 20.38 -7.70
C GLU A 729 -22.84 20.37 -8.94
N ILE A 730 -23.83 19.47 -8.98
CA ILE A 730 -24.85 19.37 -10.03
C ILE A 730 -26.23 19.41 -9.36
N ASP A 731 -27.02 20.45 -9.64
CA ASP A 731 -28.40 20.61 -9.15
C ASP A 731 -28.54 20.47 -7.62
N GLY A 732 -27.62 21.08 -6.85
CA GLY A 732 -27.65 21.00 -5.40
C GLY A 732 -26.91 19.78 -4.82
N ARG A 733 -26.40 18.86 -5.65
CA ARG A 733 -25.75 17.62 -5.23
C ARG A 733 -24.26 17.63 -5.53
N GLY A 734 -23.45 17.27 -4.54
CA GLY A 734 -22.00 17.12 -4.72
C GLY A 734 -21.65 16.00 -5.70
N VAL A 735 -20.64 16.23 -6.53
CA VAL A 735 -20.04 15.20 -7.38
C VAL A 735 -19.04 14.40 -6.56
N THR A 736 -19.22 13.08 -6.49
CA THR A 736 -18.36 12.22 -5.68
C THR A 736 -17.09 11.82 -6.45
N ALA A 737 -15.95 11.77 -5.76
CA ALA A 737 -14.71 11.24 -6.34
C ALA A 737 -14.90 9.78 -6.78
N GLY A 738 -15.70 9.00 -6.05
CA GLY A 738 -16.12 7.64 -6.40
C GLY A 738 -16.83 7.55 -7.76
N THR A 739 -17.79 8.44 -8.04
CA THR A 739 -18.50 8.46 -9.34
C THR A 739 -17.53 8.69 -10.49
N ILE A 740 -16.54 9.57 -10.32
CA ILE A 740 -15.54 9.86 -11.34
C ILE A 740 -14.57 8.69 -11.51
N GLY A 741 -14.04 8.13 -10.41
CA GLY A 741 -13.11 7.01 -10.47
C GLY A 741 -13.74 5.70 -10.93
N ASN A 742 -15.04 5.52 -10.72
CA ASN A 742 -15.79 4.34 -11.16
C ASN A 742 -16.36 4.48 -12.58
N PHE A 743 -16.29 5.67 -13.20
CA PHE A 743 -16.88 5.90 -14.52
C PHE A 743 -16.09 5.16 -15.62
N GLN A 744 -16.77 4.26 -16.32
CA GLN A 744 -16.21 3.48 -17.44
C GLN A 744 -16.13 4.31 -18.72
N HIS A 745 -15.42 5.45 -18.67
CA HIS A 745 -15.41 6.47 -19.73
C HIS A 745 -14.96 5.93 -21.08
N LYS A 746 -13.95 5.05 -21.12
CA LYS A 746 -13.47 4.43 -22.36
C LYS A 746 -14.56 3.62 -23.05
N ARG A 747 -15.27 2.79 -22.29
CA ARG A 747 -16.39 2.00 -22.80
C ARG A 747 -17.53 2.88 -23.26
N PHE A 748 -17.85 3.92 -22.50
CA PHE A 748 -18.85 4.92 -22.86
C PHE A 748 -18.51 5.58 -24.21
N ILE A 749 -17.26 6.03 -24.40
CA ILE A 749 -16.81 6.65 -25.66
C ILE A 749 -16.89 5.66 -26.82
N VAL A 750 -16.46 4.41 -26.63
CA VAL A 750 -16.55 3.36 -27.67
C VAL A 750 -18.00 3.12 -28.07
N ASP A 751 -18.90 2.95 -27.10
CA ASP A 751 -20.32 2.75 -27.38
C ASP A 751 -20.95 4.00 -28.02
N LEU A 752 -20.53 5.21 -27.65
CA LEU A 752 -20.97 6.45 -28.27
C LEU A 752 -20.57 6.53 -29.75
N VAL A 753 -19.33 6.15 -30.10
CA VAL A 753 -18.87 6.09 -31.49
C VAL A 753 -19.66 5.02 -32.26
N ARG A 754 -19.83 3.82 -31.68
CA ARG A 754 -20.58 2.71 -32.29
C ARG A 754 -22.06 3.02 -32.48
N ALA A 755 -22.66 3.87 -31.66
CA ALA A 755 -24.04 4.32 -31.85
C ALA A 755 -24.25 5.02 -33.19
N LYS A 756 -23.18 5.60 -33.76
CA LYS A 756 -23.16 6.21 -35.09
C LYS A 756 -22.64 5.27 -36.17
N THR A 757 -21.55 4.55 -35.92
CA THR A 757 -20.83 3.78 -36.95
C THR A 757 -21.36 2.36 -37.13
N ALA A 758 -21.88 1.73 -36.07
CA ALA A 758 -22.33 0.33 -36.05
C ALA A 758 -23.53 0.13 -35.10
N PRO A 759 -24.66 0.83 -35.30
CA PRO A 759 -25.77 0.86 -34.34
C PRO A 759 -26.44 -0.49 -34.10
N GLN A 760 -26.52 -1.36 -35.14
CA GLN A 760 -27.13 -2.68 -35.02
C GLN A 760 -26.29 -3.62 -34.13
N GLU A 761 -24.97 -3.59 -34.31
CA GLU A 761 -24.05 -4.37 -33.47
C GLU A 761 -24.05 -3.87 -32.02
N LEU A 762 -24.13 -2.56 -31.83
CA LEU A 762 -24.25 -1.97 -30.51
C LEU A 762 -25.57 -2.36 -29.83
N GLU A 763 -26.68 -2.34 -30.55
CA GLU A 763 -28.00 -2.77 -30.03
C GLU A 763 -27.97 -4.21 -29.52
N ALA A 764 -27.40 -5.13 -30.31
CA ALA A 764 -27.23 -6.52 -29.90
C ALA A 764 -26.36 -6.64 -28.64
N SER A 765 -25.24 -5.91 -28.61
CA SER A 765 -24.33 -5.88 -27.45
C SER A 765 -24.99 -5.29 -26.19
N LEU A 766 -25.75 -4.21 -26.31
CA LEU A 766 -26.46 -3.59 -25.18
C LEU A 766 -27.60 -4.48 -24.68
N THR A 767 -28.33 -5.12 -25.59
CA THR A 767 -29.39 -6.08 -25.24
C THR A 767 -28.83 -7.27 -24.47
N GLN A 768 -27.67 -7.79 -24.89
CA GLN A 768 -27.00 -8.86 -24.17
C GLN A 768 -26.55 -8.43 -22.77
N ARG A 769 -26.04 -7.20 -22.63
CA ARG A 769 -25.50 -6.68 -21.36
C ARG A 769 -26.58 -6.30 -20.34
N PHE A 770 -27.67 -5.70 -20.80
CA PHE A 770 -28.63 -5.02 -19.92
C PHE A 770 -30.08 -5.47 -20.13
N GLY A 771 -30.31 -6.44 -21.01
CA GLY A 771 -31.65 -6.82 -21.46
C GLY A 771 -32.19 -5.88 -22.54
N LYS A 772 -33.28 -6.31 -23.18
CA LYS A 772 -33.86 -5.65 -24.36
C LYS A 772 -34.28 -4.19 -24.08
N ASP A 773 -35.04 -3.96 -23.02
CA ASP A 773 -35.63 -2.64 -22.76
C ASP A 773 -34.57 -1.62 -22.32
N THR A 774 -33.72 -1.99 -21.36
CA THR A 774 -32.60 -1.14 -20.91
C THR A 774 -31.61 -0.90 -22.05
N GLY A 775 -31.29 -1.93 -22.83
CA GLY A 775 -30.39 -1.83 -23.97
C GLY A 775 -30.90 -0.88 -25.05
N ALA A 776 -32.19 -0.97 -25.40
CA ALA A 776 -32.83 -0.06 -26.35
C ALA A 776 -32.84 1.39 -25.85
N LYS A 777 -33.14 1.60 -24.56
CA LYS A 777 -33.07 2.94 -23.94
C LYS A 777 -31.66 3.52 -24.00
N VAL A 778 -30.64 2.76 -23.60
CA VAL A 778 -29.24 3.20 -23.65
C VAL A 778 -28.83 3.55 -25.07
N LEU A 779 -29.18 2.73 -26.07
CA LEU A 779 -28.88 3.03 -27.47
C LEU A 779 -29.54 4.33 -27.94
N ALA A 780 -30.81 4.55 -27.59
CA ALA A 780 -31.53 5.78 -27.95
C ALA A 780 -30.83 7.01 -27.34
N ASP A 781 -30.49 6.96 -26.05
CA ASP A 781 -29.80 8.04 -25.37
C ASP A 781 -28.39 8.30 -25.93
N LEU A 782 -27.61 7.26 -26.26
CA LEU A 782 -26.31 7.40 -26.91
C LEU A 782 -26.42 8.07 -28.29
N LYS A 783 -27.45 7.74 -29.09
CA LYS A 783 -27.71 8.40 -30.38
C LYS A 783 -28.03 9.89 -30.20
N VAL A 784 -28.84 10.24 -29.20
CA VAL A 784 -29.15 11.64 -28.90
C VAL A 784 -27.90 12.40 -28.45
N ILE A 785 -27.12 11.85 -27.50
CA ILE A 785 -25.86 12.45 -27.06
C ILE A 785 -24.91 12.65 -28.25
N THR A 786 -24.78 11.66 -29.13
CA THR A 786 -23.94 11.78 -30.31
C THR A 786 -24.35 12.98 -31.18
N GLY A 787 -25.65 13.23 -31.35
CA GLY A 787 -26.18 14.39 -32.04
C GLY A 787 -25.88 15.71 -31.33
N GLU A 788 -26.04 15.74 -30.00
CA GLU A 788 -25.75 16.91 -29.14
C GLU A 788 -24.27 17.35 -29.23
N LEU A 789 -23.35 16.40 -29.42
CA LEU A 789 -21.90 16.66 -29.45
C LEU A 789 -21.35 17.05 -30.83
N VAL A 790 -22.10 16.91 -31.92
CA VAL A 790 -21.62 17.28 -33.26
C VAL A 790 -21.29 18.78 -33.30
N GLY A 791 -20.01 19.11 -33.47
CA GLY A 791 -19.51 20.48 -33.47
C GLY A 791 -19.52 21.18 -32.11
N LYS A 792 -19.89 20.48 -31.02
CA LYS A 792 -19.98 21.00 -29.65
C LYS A 792 -19.46 19.99 -28.61
N PRO A 793 -18.19 19.56 -28.69
CA PRO A 793 -17.65 18.53 -27.80
C PRO A 793 -17.67 18.91 -26.31
N ASN A 794 -17.65 20.21 -25.99
CA ASN A 794 -17.77 20.74 -24.64
C ASN A 794 -19.16 20.56 -24.00
N ALA A 795 -20.19 20.16 -24.77
CA ALA A 795 -21.53 19.91 -24.27
C ALA A 795 -21.69 18.56 -23.53
N LEU A 796 -20.63 17.74 -23.47
CA LEU A 796 -20.68 16.38 -22.91
C LEU A 796 -21.17 16.32 -21.46
N VAL A 797 -20.70 17.22 -20.59
CA VAL A 797 -21.14 17.25 -19.19
C VAL A 797 -22.64 17.59 -19.10
N ALA A 798 -23.13 18.53 -19.91
CA ALA A 798 -24.55 18.86 -19.95
C ALA A 798 -25.41 17.69 -20.48
N ALA A 799 -24.92 17.00 -21.52
CA ALA A 799 -25.58 15.83 -22.09
C ALA A 799 -25.71 14.68 -21.08
N LEU A 800 -24.65 14.44 -20.28
CA LEU A 800 -24.64 13.43 -19.23
C LEU A 800 -25.45 13.85 -17.99
N LYS A 801 -25.45 15.14 -17.65
CA LYS A 801 -26.31 15.71 -16.59
C LYS A 801 -27.78 15.42 -16.84
N ALA A 802 -28.24 15.49 -18.10
CA ALA A 802 -29.61 15.14 -18.46
C ALA A 802 -29.94 13.63 -18.34
N ARG A 803 -28.90 12.78 -18.23
CA ARG A 803 -29.01 11.30 -18.26
C ARG A 803 -28.14 10.66 -17.17
N PRO A 804 -28.33 11.00 -15.88
CA PRO A 804 -27.41 10.62 -14.82
C PRO A 804 -27.28 9.11 -14.62
N TYR A 805 -28.31 8.34 -15.00
CA TYR A 805 -28.29 6.87 -14.94
C TYR A 805 -27.18 6.25 -15.80
N LEU A 806 -26.75 6.91 -16.88
CA LEU A 806 -25.65 6.42 -17.72
C LEU A 806 -24.35 6.34 -16.93
N ILE A 807 -24.01 7.38 -16.17
CA ILE A 807 -22.78 7.40 -15.34
C ILE A 807 -22.99 6.59 -14.08
N LYS A 808 -24.15 6.71 -13.41
CA LYS A 808 -24.34 6.11 -12.08
C LYS A 808 -24.71 4.63 -12.08
N GLN A 809 -25.11 4.05 -13.22
CA GLN A 809 -25.60 2.67 -13.27
C GLN A 809 -25.07 1.88 -14.48
N ILE A 810 -25.07 2.47 -15.67
CA ILE A 810 -24.74 1.75 -16.91
C ILE A 810 -23.23 1.65 -17.15
N TYR A 811 -22.53 2.78 -16.99
CA TYR A 811 -21.08 2.92 -17.20
C TYR A 811 -20.37 3.17 -15.87
N SER A 812 -20.73 2.41 -14.84
CA SER A 812 -20.03 2.44 -13.55
C SER A 812 -19.55 1.06 -13.14
N SER A 813 -18.32 0.97 -12.64
CA SER A 813 -17.81 -0.25 -12.02
C SER A 813 -18.31 -0.45 -10.59
N CYS A 814 -18.68 0.63 -9.89
CA CYS A 814 -19.26 0.57 -8.54
C CYS A 814 -20.22 1.74 -8.27
N THR A 815 -21.37 1.43 -7.69
CA THR A 815 -22.45 2.43 -7.47
C THR A 815 -22.64 2.82 -6.01
N ALA A 816 -21.78 2.32 -5.09
CA ALA A 816 -21.82 2.75 -3.69
C ALA A 816 -21.31 4.20 -3.56
N GLU A 817 -22.04 5.02 -2.80
CA GLU A 817 -21.69 6.43 -2.59
C GLU A 817 -21.29 6.74 -1.13
N ILE A 818 -22.01 6.21 -0.13
CA ILE A 818 -21.74 6.49 1.28
C ILE A 818 -20.64 5.57 1.82
N GLU A 819 -19.52 6.16 2.24
CA GLU A 819 -18.29 5.43 2.54
C GLU A 819 -18.30 4.79 3.94
N ASN A 820 -19.07 5.36 4.88
CA ASN A 820 -19.24 4.85 6.24
C ASN A 820 -20.58 4.14 6.48
N ASP A 821 -21.27 3.77 5.40
CA ASP A 821 -22.48 2.96 5.48
C ASP A 821 -22.12 1.48 5.74
N GLY A 822 -23.09 0.74 6.29
CA GLY A 822 -22.97 -0.70 6.48
C GLY A 822 -22.44 -1.17 7.82
N HIS A 823 -22.09 -2.46 7.87
CA HIS A 823 -21.79 -3.20 9.11
C HIS A 823 -22.84 -2.93 10.21
N ARG A 824 -24.10 -3.23 9.91
CA ARG A 824 -25.23 -3.00 10.84
C ARG A 824 -25.35 -4.08 11.91
N PHE A 825 -24.47 -5.08 11.91
CA PHE A 825 -24.39 -6.08 12.96
C PHE A 825 -24.23 -5.40 14.32
N GLY A 826 -25.16 -5.66 15.23
CA GLY A 826 -25.17 -5.07 16.57
C GLY A 826 -26.02 -3.80 16.72
N GLU A 827 -26.68 -3.31 15.66
CA GLU A 827 -27.53 -2.10 15.78
C GLU A 827 -28.78 -2.32 16.64
N ASP A 828 -29.33 -3.55 16.61
CA ASP A 828 -30.51 -3.96 17.35
C ASP A 828 -30.21 -4.28 18.83
N LEU A 829 -28.94 -4.20 19.23
CA LEU A 829 -28.54 -4.39 20.62
C LEU A 829 -29.08 -3.26 21.50
N SER A 830 -29.40 -3.59 22.76
CA SER A 830 -29.70 -2.54 23.75
C SER A 830 -28.47 -1.68 24.01
N GLU A 831 -28.65 -0.46 24.51
CA GLU A 831 -27.52 0.41 24.87
C GLU A 831 -26.56 -0.24 25.90
N ALA A 832 -27.09 -1.07 26.79
CA ALA A 832 -26.29 -1.83 27.74
C ALA A 832 -25.45 -2.92 27.04
N ASP A 833 -26.03 -3.62 26.06
CA ASP A 833 -25.33 -4.63 25.27
C ASP A 833 -24.25 -4.02 24.38
N LYS A 834 -24.52 -2.85 23.79
CA LYS A 834 -23.51 -2.10 23.02
C LYS A 834 -22.32 -1.75 23.90
N LYS A 835 -22.55 -1.17 25.09
CA LYS A 835 -21.48 -0.87 26.05
C LYS A 835 -20.70 -2.11 26.48
N ALA A 836 -21.40 -3.21 26.74
CA ALA A 836 -20.78 -4.48 27.11
C ALA A 836 -19.86 -5.02 25.99
N LEU A 837 -20.31 -4.97 24.73
CA LEU A 837 -19.51 -5.38 23.58
C LEU A 837 -18.26 -4.50 23.40
N ILE A 838 -18.38 -3.18 23.62
CA ILE A 838 -17.23 -2.26 23.63
C ILE A 838 -16.23 -2.65 24.73
N ALA A 839 -16.71 -2.91 25.94
CA ALA A 839 -15.83 -3.32 27.04
C ALA A 839 -15.08 -4.62 26.72
N PHE A 840 -15.78 -5.64 26.24
CA PHE A 840 -15.18 -6.93 25.91
C PHE A 840 -14.13 -6.83 24.81
N LEU A 841 -14.42 -6.14 23.70
CA LEU A 841 -13.47 -6.01 22.60
C LEU A 841 -12.24 -5.15 22.96
N ALA A 842 -12.31 -4.31 24.00
CA ALA A 842 -11.16 -3.58 24.51
C ALA A 842 -10.16 -4.45 25.29
N THR A 843 -10.52 -5.69 25.62
CA THR A 843 -9.62 -6.66 26.27
C THR A 843 -8.61 -7.29 25.32
N PHE A 844 -8.73 -7.00 24.01
CA PHE A 844 -8.03 -7.73 22.96
C PHE A 844 -6.96 -6.97 22.19
#